data_AF-A0A428S0G6-F1
#
_entry.id   AF-A0A428S0G6-F1
#
_cell.length_a   1.000
_cell.length_b   1.000
_cell.length_c   1.000
_cell.angle_alpha   90.00
_cell.angle_beta   90.00
_cell.angle_gamma   90.00
#
_symmetry.space_group_name_H-M   'P 1'
#
loop_
_entity.id
_entity.type
_entity.pdbx_description
1 polymer ?
#
loop_
_entity_poly.entity_id
_entity_poly.type
_entity_poly.pdbx_seq_one_letter_code
_entity_poly.pdbx_strand_id
1 'polypeptide(L)'
;MMQPPNDRNTSLQLNMGEGKSSVIVPIVASAQGDGSHLVRVVVAKPQSKQMYQMLVSKLAGFLDRPVYQLPFSRDIQLSESQAETIHKHVTRCMREGGVLLVQPEHLLSFQLMELECHADRKSRVAERMAEIRQLFHESSRDVVDEIDENLSVKFELVYTVGQQRPIDHSPDRWRVIQEVLGFVFRFCTEAEVEFPQSLDIVGRHPGRVPRVRILRRGVEATIFERVADFICETGMDGFPIARQPPAVRNAVLRYITQLDLPDVEVETVKNSSFWHDSTESHLLLLRGLFASGVLAFAFAQKRWRVNYGLDPDRKTGTKLAVPFRAKDNPTPRSEFSHPDVVIVLTCLSYYYGGLDDESLFTIFNLLVRSDDADQEYQDWVKTTTMPDAFRHLQGVNLRDYTQCRLEIFPHIRFSKAAIDYFLSHMVFAKESKEFPYKLSASGWDLGKKKANATTGFSGTNDSRYVLPLDIKQLDLPEQKHTNALVLNHILRPESTTAVMSADMKGTALDSTYLLSMVANMSSRVRVILDVGAQVVDRTNLEFSKEWLKCYNSDDHTRAVVFFDDFDNIMVLNRSGKVEELQGSPFADQLDQCLVFLDEAHTRGTDLRLPTDYRAAVTLGANLTKDRLVQACMRMRKLGKGQSVVFCIPREIEQKIHRLTGRARAAPCDLTVSDVICWAISETCQSLRREVPLWLTQGIRFDHQRRLWDELDACGDHLSRSACAQSFREDEALSLDRRYNPQQSHPSVSSLLDHVESRSGAMMYELCQQFGLAVLHTSSLQEEQERELSPETEQESQVERPPPAQPARHSLHADVRMFVQSGVFTGSTAFQPAFATLRHTSAAKYFDVREFQKNVWVTQDFSRVVEESFSSSNYSDLFQRSVQWILTSKDEVLNRRLLVISPYEAQKLLPEIEKSQHVSLRLYSPWVNLGFDSLDHLNLYNVPQTQNCCAIPRSLITPLNIFSGQLYLSNYHDYIHLCDFLGLAWKAADGTVGFGPDGWIPPTLPTNTCVNRSGLSKSPVPCLKILFTNIRQGCQSIKKSHMGKILEGVRLHVEDWAER
;
A
#
# COMPACT_ATOMS: atom_id res chain seq x y z
N MET A 1 45.11 5.74 -2.79
CA MET A 1 43.97 6.67 -3.03
C MET A 1 44.03 7.26 -4.43
N MET A 2 45.05 8.05 -4.78
CA MET A 2 45.18 8.62 -6.14
C MET A 2 45.45 7.56 -7.22
N GLN A 3 46.26 6.55 -6.91
CA GLN A 3 46.49 5.37 -7.74
C GLN A 3 46.14 4.12 -6.90
N PRO A 4 44.97 3.50 -7.11
CA PRO A 4 44.59 2.30 -6.39
C PRO A 4 45.39 1.08 -6.87
N PRO A 5 45.61 0.06 -6.03
CA PRO A 5 46.38 -1.12 -6.41
C PRO A 5 45.77 -1.83 -7.63
N ASN A 6 46.62 -2.16 -8.61
CA ASN A 6 46.24 -2.84 -9.86
C ASN A 6 45.16 -2.12 -10.68
N ASP A 7 45.03 -0.79 -10.55
CA ASP A 7 44.03 0.04 -11.22
C ASP A 7 42.59 -0.50 -11.08
N ARG A 8 42.29 -1.08 -9.92
CA ARG A 8 40.95 -1.60 -9.60
C ARG A 8 40.10 -0.56 -8.90
N ASN A 9 38.78 -0.67 -9.06
CA ASN A 9 37.83 0.11 -8.26
C ASN A 9 38.00 -0.26 -6.78
N THR A 10 38.13 0.74 -5.92
CA THR A 10 38.43 0.53 -4.50
C THR A 10 37.54 1.35 -3.59
N SER A 11 37.18 0.75 -2.46
CA SER A 11 36.55 1.42 -1.31
C SER A 11 37.57 1.44 -0.17
N LEU A 12 37.84 2.62 0.39
CA LEU A 12 38.71 2.79 1.55
C LEU A 12 37.91 3.18 2.77
N GLN A 13 38.21 2.54 3.89
CA GLN A 13 37.70 2.96 5.19
C GLN A 13 38.59 4.07 5.76
N LEU A 14 38.00 5.21 6.09
CA LEU A 14 38.68 6.28 6.82
C LEU A 14 37.85 6.71 8.03
N ASN A 15 38.53 7.02 9.13
CA ASN A 15 37.85 7.38 10.37
C ASN A 15 36.96 8.63 10.19
N MET A 16 35.91 8.72 10.98
CA MET A 16 34.92 9.78 10.88
C MET A 16 35.42 11.07 11.52
N GLY A 17 35.27 12.19 10.82
CA GLY A 17 35.70 13.50 11.32
C GLY A 17 37.20 13.82 11.11
N GLU A 18 37.95 12.96 10.41
CA GLU A 18 39.36 13.22 10.05
C GLU A 18 39.54 13.99 8.73
N GLY A 19 38.46 14.55 8.18
CA GLY A 19 38.52 15.40 6.98
C GLY A 19 38.45 14.65 5.64
N LYS A 20 37.75 13.51 5.57
CA LYS A 20 37.44 12.81 4.29
C LYS A 20 36.94 13.77 3.21
N SER A 21 35.76 14.34 3.45
CA SER A 21 35.07 15.22 2.52
C SER A 21 35.78 16.56 2.38
N SER A 22 36.30 17.12 3.48
CA SER A 22 36.85 18.49 3.51
C SER A 22 38.31 18.62 3.07
N VAL A 23 39.07 17.52 3.04
CA VAL A 23 40.51 17.52 2.74
C VAL A 23 40.84 16.49 1.65
N ILE A 24 40.47 15.22 1.86
CA ILE A 24 40.91 14.14 0.98
C ILE A 24 40.24 14.23 -0.40
N VAL A 25 38.91 14.39 -0.44
CA VAL A 25 38.17 14.52 -1.71
C VAL A 25 38.70 15.69 -2.57
N PRO A 26 38.85 16.93 -2.05
CA PRO A 26 39.45 18.03 -2.80
C PRO A 26 40.88 17.76 -3.29
N ILE A 27 41.73 17.15 -2.47
CA ILE A 27 43.10 16.83 -2.84
C ILE A 27 43.12 15.82 -3.99
N VAL A 28 42.33 14.74 -3.89
CA VAL A 28 42.25 13.72 -4.95
C VAL A 28 41.65 14.33 -6.21
N ALA A 29 40.56 15.09 -6.10
CA ALA A 29 39.93 15.74 -7.26
C ALA A 29 40.88 16.71 -7.96
N SER A 30 41.62 17.52 -7.19
CA SER A 30 42.64 18.42 -7.73
C SER A 30 43.84 17.68 -8.33
N ALA A 31 44.28 16.58 -7.74
CA ALA A 31 45.42 15.84 -8.28
C ALA A 31 45.09 15.12 -9.59
N GLN A 32 43.82 14.73 -9.79
CA GLN A 32 43.37 13.99 -10.96
C GLN A 32 42.85 14.88 -12.09
N GLY A 33 42.46 16.13 -11.79
CA GLY A 33 41.99 17.09 -12.80
C GLY A 33 43.16 17.73 -13.55
N ASP A 34 43.87 16.97 -14.37
CA ASP A 34 45.06 17.41 -15.13
C ASP A 34 44.76 17.74 -16.60
N GLY A 35 43.49 17.72 -17.00
CA GLY A 35 43.06 17.93 -18.38
C GLY A 35 42.91 16.63 -19.20
N SER A 36 43.45 15.52 -18.72
CA SER A 36 43.40 14.22 -19.40
C SER A 36 42.24 13.33 -18.94
N HIS A 37 41.70 13.57 -17.75
CA HIS A 37 40.57 12.85 -17.18
C HIS A 37 39.42 13.78 -16.82
N LEU A 38 38.18 13.30 -16.98
CA LEU A 38 36.99 13.94 -16.44
C LEU A 38 36.81 13.52 -14.97
N VAL A 39 37.20 14.40 -14.04
CA VAL A 39 37.02 14.13 -12.61
C VAL A 39 35.57 14.31 -12.22
N ARG A 40 34.96 13.24 -11.69
CA ARG A 40 33.59 13.29 -11.17
C ARG A 40 33.60 13.02 -9.67
N VAL A 41 32.98 13.92 -8.91
CA VAL A 41 32.73 13.72 -7.47
C VAL A 41 31.27 13.31 -7.32
N VAL A 42 31.04 12.08 -6.83
CA VAL A 42 29.71 11.52 -6.64
C VAL A 42 29.36 11.59 -5.15
N VAL A 43 28.24 12.23 -4.84
CA VAL A 43 27.74 12.37 -3.47
C VAL A 43 26.24 12.20 -3.38
N ALA A 44 25.77 11.75 -2.22
CA ALA A 44 24.36 11.61 -1.94
C ALA A 44 23.68 12.99 -1.87
N LYS A 45 22.38 13.03 -2.19
CA LYS A 45 21.58 14.26 -2.20
C LYS A 45 21.68 15.14 -0.94
N PRO A 46 21.59 14.61 0.30
CA PRO A 46 21.73 15.44 1.50
C PRO A 46 23.09 16.15 1.62
N GLN A 47 24.15 15.54 1.08
CA GLN A 47 25.52 16.04 1.21
C GLN A 47 25.91 16.99 0.06
N SER A 48 25.16 16.96 -1.05
CA SER A 48 25.47 17.68 -2.29
C SER A 48 25.67 19.19 -2.08
N LYS A 49 24.78 19.85 -1.33
CA LYS A 49 24.86 21.31 -1.06
C LYS A 49 26.15 21.66 -0.29
N GLN A 50 26.46 20.90 0.75
CA GLN A 50 27.67 21.11 1.57
C GLN A 50 28.94 20.79 0.78
N MET A 51 28.95 19.68 0.02
CA MET A 51 30.07 19.30 -0.84
C MET A 51 30.33 20.34 -1.91
N TYR A 52 29.29 20.89 -2.54
CA TYR A 52 29.43 21.97 -3.54
C TYR A 52 30.10 23.20 -2.95
N GLN A 53 29.59 23.72 -1.83
CA GLN A 53 30.19 24.88 -1.15
C GLN A 53 31.65 24.64 -0.76
N MET A 54 31.95 23.43 -0.29
CA MET A 54 33.30 23.02 0.08
C MET A 54 34.23 22.95 -1.14
N LEU A 55 33.83 22.27 -2.21
CA LEU A 55 34.63 22.19 -3.45
C LEU A 55 34.87 23.58 -4.04
N VAL A 56 33.85 24.43 -4.11
CA VAL A 56 34.00 25.82 -4.60
C VAL A 56 34.98 26.60 -3.73
N SER A 57 34.84 26.54 -2.40
CA SER A 57 35.75 27.21 -1.47
C SER A 57 37.21 26.76 -1.60
N LYS A 58 37.45 25.48 -1.88
CA LYS A 58 38.79 24.90 -1.93
C LYS A 58 39.43 24.94 -3.32
N LEU A 59 38.64 24.79 -4.38
CA LEU A 59 39.13 24.59 -5.74
C LEU A 59 38.96 25.84 -6.62
N ALA A 60 37.85 26.58 -6.48
CA ALA A 60 37.57 27.73 -7.34
C ALA A 60 38.29 29.03 -6.89
N GLY A 61 39.00 28.98 -5.75
CA GLY A 61 39.86 30.09 -5.29
C GLY A 61 41.22 30.10 -5.99
N PHE A 62 42.31 30.05 -5.21
CA PHE A 62 43.69 30.11 -5.75
C PHE A 62 44.06 29.00 -6.76
N LEU A 63 43.36 27.86 -6.74
CA LEU A 63 43.62 26.77 -7.68
C LEU A 63 42.96 26.99 -9.04
N ASP A 64 42.06 27.98 -9.17
CA ASP A 64 41.33 28.34 -10.39
C ASP A 64 40.68 27.15 -11.11
N ARG A 65 40.12 26.22 -10.33
CA ARG A 65 39.47 25.02 -10.85
C ARG A 65 37.95 25.17 -10.79
N PRO A 66 37.26 25.21 -11.95
CA PRO A 66 35.82 25.32 -11.99
C PRO A 66 35.13 24.05 -11.47
N VAL A 67 34.05 24.24 -10.71
CA VAL A 67 33.17 23.15 -10.23
C VAL A 67 31.88 23.18 -11.03
N TYR A 68 31.69 22.17 -11.86
CA TYR A 68 30.51 21.98 -12.70
C TYR A 68 29.48 21.09 -11.98
N GLN A 69 28.20 21.23 -12.36
CA GLN A 69 27.12 20.34 -11.94
C GLN A 69 26.40 19.82 -13.18
N LEU A 70 25.91 18.58 -13.12
CA LEU A 70 25.08 17.97 -14.16
C LEU A 70 23.81 17.40 -13.52
N PRO A 71 22.85 18.24 -13.10
CA PRO A 71 21.53 17.73 -12.72
C PRO A 71 20.85 17.14 -13.95
N PHE A 72 20.50 15.86 -13.88
CA PHE A 72 19.89 15.13 -14.99
C PHE A 72 18.77 14.22 -14.48
N SER A 73 17.63 14.23 -15.19
CA SER A 73 16.43 13.44 -14.90
C SER A 73 15.63 13.21 -16.17
N ARG A 74 14.72 12.22 -16.18
CA ARG A 74 13.80 11.95 -17.30
C ARG A 74 12.95 13.15 -17.71
N ASP A 75 12.63 14.04 -16.75
CA ASP A 75 11.86 15.28 -16.97
C ASP A 75 12.51 16.23 -18.01
N ILE A 76 13.80 16.06 -18.31
CA ILE A 76 14.51 16.88 -19.29
C ILE A 76 14.07 16.46 -20.70
N GLN A 77 13.32 17.34 -21.37
CA GLN A 77 12.98 17.17 -22.79
C GLN A 77 14.21 17.38 -23.66
N LEU A 78 14.96 16.32 -23.91
CA LEU A 78 16.25 16.38 -24.60
C LEU A 78 16.11 16.55 -26.12
N SER A 79 16.61 17.67 -26.64
CA SER A 79 16.80 17.91 -28.08
C SER A 79 18.25 17.66 -28.52
N GLU A 80 18.48 17.55 -29.82
CA GLU A 80 19.84 17.40 -30.39
C GLU A 80 20.77 18.55 -29.96
N SER A 81 20.27 19.79 -29.92
CA SER A 81 21.06 20.95 -29.50
C SER A 81 21.41 20.96 -28.01
N GLN A 82 20.51 20.44 -27.16
CA GLN A 82 20.76 20.29 -25.74
C GLN A 82 21.76 19.17 -25.46
N ALA A 83 21.63 18.03 -26.13
CA ALA A 83 22.60 16.94 -26.03
C ALA A 83 24.01 17.41 -26.43
N GLU A 84 24.13 18.16 -27.53
CA GLU A 84 25.39 18.78 -27.96
C GLU A 84 25.93 19.80 -26.94
N THR A 85 25.04 20.54 -26.28
CA THR A 85 25.41 21.48 -25.21
C THR A 85 25.98 20.75 -24.01
N ILE A 86 25.36 19.63 -23.58
CA ILE A 86 25.87 18.77 -22.51
C ILE A 86 27.26 18.24 -22.88
N HIS A 87 27.41 17.70 -24.11
CA HIS A 87 28.71 17.20 -24.59
C HIS A 87 29.81 18.27 -24.53
N LYS A 88 29.50 19.50 -24.97
CA LYS A 88 30.43 20.65 -24.88
C LYS A 88 30.78 21.01 -23.44
N HIS A 89 29.81 21.03 -22.53
CA HIS A 89 30.05 21.33 -21.11
C HIS A 89 30.93 20.27 -20.44
N VAL A 90 30.66 18.99 -20.67
CA VAL A 90 31.46 17.88 -20.14
C VAL A 90 32.89 17.92 -20.70
N THR A 91 33.04 18.11 -22.01
CA THR A 91 34.35 18.20 -22.66
C THR A 91 35.14 19.41 -22.16
N ARG A 92 34.48 20.55 -21.97
CA ARG A 92 35.10 21.76 -21.42
C ARG A 92 35.55 21.55 -19.97
N CYS A 93 34.71 20.95 -19.13
CA CYS A 93 35.04 20.58 -17.75
C CYS A 93 36.32 19.74 -17.70
N MET A 94 36.44 18.75 -18.58
CA MET A 94 37.65 17.92 -18.68
C MET A 94 38.87 18.76 -19.06
N ARG A 95 38.80 19.54 -20.15
CA ARG A 95 39.95 20.34 -20.66
C ARG A 95 40.45 21.39 -19.66
N GLU A 96 39.57 21.96 -18.86
CA GLU A 96 39.90 22.96 -17.84
C GLU A 96 40.43 22.32 -16.54
N GLY A 97 40.51 20.98 -16.45
CA GLY A 97 40.85 20.29 -15.19
C GLY A 97 39.81 20.51 -14.08
N GLY A 98 38.57 20.83 -14.48
CA GLY A 98 37.45 21.10 -13.61
C GLY A 98 36.89 19.82 -12.98
N VAL A 99 36.03 20.02 -11.97
CA VAL A 99 35.39 18.92 -11.22
C VAL A 99 33.91 18.91 -11.52
N LEU A 100 33.38 17.77 -11.94
CA LEU A 100 31.95 17.56 -12.16
C LEU A 100 31.31 16.94 -10.91
N LEU A 101 30.53 17.73 -10.17
CA LEU A 101 29.76 17.27 -9.01
C LEU A 101 28.43 16.67 -9.49
N VAL A 102 28.19 15.40 -9.17
CA VAL A 102 27.01 14.65 -9.60
C VAL A 102 26.42 13.82 -8.46
N GLN A 103 25.16 13.44 -8.63
CA GLN A 103 24.46 12.51 -7.75
C GLN A 103 24.28 11.18 -8.49
N PRO A 104 24.16 10.03 -7.79
CA PRO A 104 23.91 8.73 -8.40
C PRO A 104 22.81 8.74 -9.46
N GLU A 105 21.65 9.33 -9.14
CA GLU A 105 20.47 9.42 -10.00
C GLU A 105 20.76 10.12 -11.34
N HIS A 106 21.62 11.14 -11.37
CA HIS A 106 21.94 11.87 -12.59
C HIS A 106 22.67 10.98 -13.61
N LEU A 107 23.59 10.14 -13.14
CA LEU A 107 24.37 9.25 -14.00
C LEU A 107 23.52 8.07 -14.50
N LEU A 108 22.70 7.50 -13.61
CA LEU A 108 21.80 6.41 -13.96
C LEU A 108 20.71 6.87 -14.94
N SER A 109 20.10 8.04 -14.69
CA SER A 109 19.07 8.62 -15.56
C SER A 109 19.62 8.94 -16.95
N PHE A 110 20.86 9.43 -17.03
CA PHE A 110 21.53 9.64 -18.30
C PHE A 110 21.67 8.34 -19.11
N GLN A 111 22.06 7.23 -18.46
CA GLN A 111 22.17 5.92 -19.11
C GLN A 111 20.81 5.39 -19.59
N LEU A 112 19.75 5.53 -18.78
CA LEU A 112 18.41 5.07 -19.15
C LEU A 112 17.78 5.90 -20.29
N MET A 113 18.04 7.21 -20.32
CA MET A 113 17.54 8.12 -21.36
C MET A 113 18.14 7.80 -22.74
N GLU A 114 19.39 7.33 -22.81
CA GLU A 114 19.98 6.84 -24.08
C GLU A 114 19.17 5.67 -24.65
N LEU A 115 18.83 4.69 -23.80
CA LEU A 115 18.02 3.52 -24.18
C LEU A 115 16.62 3.93 -24.64
N GLU A 116 15.98 4.85 -23.91
CA GLU A 116 14.67 5.40 -24.29
C GLU A 116 14.73 6.11 -25.65
N CYS A 117 15.76 6.94 -25.90
CA CYS A 117 15.93 7.61 -27.18
C CYS A 117 16.15 6.62 -28.34
N HIS A 118 16.88 5.52 -28.13
CA HIS A 118 17.00 4.44 -29.11
C HIS A 118 15.68 3.71 -29.36
N ALA A 119 14.91 3.43 -28.30
CA ALA A 119 13.62 2.78 -28.41
C ALA A 119 12.57 3.66 -29.14
N ASP A 120 12.58 4.97 -28.88
CA ASP A 120 11.73 6.00 -29.52
C ASP A 120 12.17 6.40 -30.94
N ARG A 121 13.29 5.84 -31.43
CA ARG A 121 13.89 6.17 -32.74
C ARG A 121 14.33 7.63 -32.87
N LYS A 122 14.72 8.28 -31.77
CA LYS A 122 15.36 9.62 -31.75
C LYS A 122 16.85 9.51 -32.04
N SER A 123 17.22 8.99 -33.22
CA SER A 123 18.58 8.50 -33.51
C SER A 123 19.70 9.50 -33.23
N ARG A 124 19.57 10.76 -33.65
CA ARG A 124 20.63 11.76 -33.47
C ARG A 124 20.89 12.11 -32.00
N VAL A 125 19.82 12.19 -31.20
CA VAL A 125 19.93 12.45 -29.76
C VAL A 125 20.60 11.26 -29.10
N ALA A 126 20.15 10.05 -29.43
CA ALA A 126 20.71 8.81 -28.90
C ALA A 126 22.21 8.65 -29.23
N GLU A 127 22.63 8.97 -30.47
CA GLU A 127 24.05 8.97 -30.87
C GLU A 127 24.90 9.94 -30.05
N ARG A 128 24.42 11.17 -29.84
CA ARG A 128 25.13 12.16 -29.02
C ARG A 128 25.22 11.71 -27.55
N MET A 129 24.19 11.05 -27.03
CA MET A 129 24.22 10.48 -25.69
C MET A 129 25.20 9.31 -25.59
N ALA A 130 25.24 8.43 -26.59
CA ALA A 130 26.19 7.32 -26.66
C ALA A 130 27.64 7.83 -26.66
N GLU A 131 27.95 8.89 -27.42
CA GLU A 131 29.28 9.54 -27.39
C GLU A 131 29.64 10.05 -25.98
N ILE A 132 28.70 10.68 -25.28
CA ILE A 132 28.92 11.15 -23.89
C ILE A 132 29.08 9.97 -22.93
N ARG A 133 28.27 8.90 -23.06
CA ARG A 133 28.40 7.68 -22.24
C ARG A 133 29.76 7.03 -22.45
N GLN A 134 30.24 6.96 -23.69
CA GLN A 134 31.56 6.43 -24.01
C GLN A 134 32.66 7.29 -23.38
N LEU A 135 32.55 8.63 -23.46
CA LEU A 135 33.45 9.56 -22.77
C LEU A 135 33.47 9.32 -21.25
N PHE A 136 32.30 9.08 -20.64
CA PHE A 136 32.21 8.70 -19.23
C PHE A 136 32.86 7.33 -18.95
N HIS A 137 32.83 6.38 -19.86
CA HIS A 137 33.46 5.07 -19.65
C HIS A 137 34.99 5.12 -19.78
N GLU A 138 35.49 5.87 -20.78
CA GLU A 138 36.91 5.88 -21.16
C GLU A 138 37.74 6.93 -20.40
N SER A 139 37.17 8.12 -20.16
CA SER A 139 37.95 9.26 -19.66
C SER A 139 37.60 9.69 -18.24
N SER A 140 36.55 9.14 -17.62
CA SER A 140 36.17 9.58 -16.28
C SER A 140 37.03 8.97 -15.17
N ARG A 141 37.29 9.75 -14.11
CA ARG A 141 37.91 9.33 -12.86
C ARG A 141 36.96 9.67 -11.71
N ASP A 142 36.37 8.65 -11.11
CA ASP A 142 35.31 8.83 -10.12
C ASP A 142 35.85 8.81 -8.69
N VAL A 143 35.44 9.82 -7.92
CA VAL A 143 35.68 9.93 -6.49
C VAL A 143 34.32 9.92 -5.79
N VAL A 144 34.07 8.90 -4.96
CA VAL A 144 32.76 8.72 -4.30
C VAL A 144 32.93 8.94 -2.80
N ASP A 145 32.25 9.93 -2.25
CA ASP A 145 32.19 10.13 -0.79
C ASP A 145 31.00 9.37 -0.22
N GLU A 146 31.18 8.66 0.90
CA GLU A 146 30.17 7.76 1.48
C GLU A 146 29.68 6.71 0.45
N ILE A 147 30.63 5.96 -0.11
CA ILE A 147 30.38 4.98 -1.19
C ILE A 147 29.36 3.90 -0.82
N ASP A 148 29.23 3.58 0.46
CA ASP A 148 28.24 2.65 1.02
C ASP A 148 26.79 3.14 0.83
N GLU A 149 26.56 4.46 0.87
CA GLU A 149 25.24 5.05 0.66
C GLU A 149 24.95 5.21 -0.83
N ASN A 150 25.92 5.74 -1.60
CA ASN A 150 25.75 6.01 -3.03
C ASN A 150 25.58 4.75 -3.88
N LEU A 151 26.12 3.62 -3.41
CA LEU A 151 25.98 2.32 -4.08
C LEU A 151 25.07 1.36 -3.30
N SER A 152 24.21 1.90 -2.44
CA SER A 152 23.27 1.10 -1.67
C SER A 152 22.35 0.30 -2.59
N VAL A 153 22.19 -0.98 -2.29
CA VAL A 153 21.29 -1.88 -3.03
C VAL A 153 19.82 -1.50 -2.87
N LYS A 154 19.48 -0.69 -1.85
CA LYS A 154 18.13 -0.18 -1.61
C LYS A 154 17.70 0.87 -2.63
N PHE A 155 18.65 1.41 -3.39
CA PHE A 155 18.38 2.42 -4.40
C PHE A 155 18.47 1.81 -5.80
N GLU A 156 17.39 1.94 -6.55
CA GLU A 156 17.28 1.58 -7.95
C GLU A 156 16.53 2.68 -8.69
N LEU A 157 17.05 3.13 -9.83
CA LEU A 157 16.39 4.09 -10.70
C LEU A 157 15.61 3.34 -11.77
N VAL A 158 14.33 3.71 -11.95
CA VAL A 158 13.39 3.03 -12.84
C VAL A 158 12.68 4.01 -13.77
N TYR A 159 12.73 3.74 -15.08
CA TYR A 159 11.89 4.38 -16.09
C TYR A 159 10.72 3.46 -16.41
N THR A 160 9.50 3.94 -16.17
CA THR A 160 8.29 3.22 -16.58
C THR A 160 8.04 3.35 -18.08
N VAL A 161 7.66 2.27 -18.76
CA VAL A 161 7.56 2.20 -20.22
C VAL A 161 6.23 1.56 -20.65
N GLY A 162 5.54 2.22 -21.59
CA GLY A 162 4.25 1.80 -22.14
C GLY A 162 3.08 2.62 -21.58
N GLN A 163 1.87 2.23 -21.94
CA GLN A 163 0.65 2.90 -21.46
C GLN A 163 0.30 2.45 -20.05
N GLN A 164 -0.08 3.41 -19.21
CA GLN A 164 -0.52 3.15 -17.85
C GLN A 164 -1.84 2.34 -17.85
N ARG A 165 -1.93 1.31 -17.01
CA ARG A 165 -3.11 0.45 -16.88
C ARG A 165 -3.50 0.23 -15.41
N PRO A 166 -4.76 -0.15 -15.11
CA PRO A 166 -5.13 -0.55 -13.76
C PRO A 166 -4.29 -1.73 -13.27
N ILE A 167 -3.94 -1.76 -11.98
CA ILE A 167 -3.25 -2.91 -11.40
C ILE A 167 -4.16 -4.15 -11.41
N ASP A 168 -3.56 -5.34 -11.50
CA ASP A 168 -4.28 -6.61 -11.51
C ASP A 168 -5.28 -6.71 -10.32
N HIS A 169 -6.45 -7.30 -10.58
CA HIS A 169 -7.57 -7.46 -9.64
C HIS A 169 -8.17 -6.15 -9.06
N SER A 170 -7.93 -4.99 -9.68
CA SER A 170 -8.62 -3.74 -9.31
C SER A 170 -10.11 -3.75 -9.67
N PRO A 171 -11.01 -3.14 -8.87
CA PRO A 171 -10.76 -2.46 -7.60
C PRO A 171 -10.77 -3.37 -6.36
N ASP A 172 -11.10 -4.65 -6.52
CA ASP A 172 -11.30 -5.56 -5.37
C ASP A 172 -9.99 -5.79 -4.59
N ARG A 173 -8.83 -5.67 -5.25
CA ARG A 173 -7.52 -5.75 -4.60
C ARG A 173 -7.37 -4.88 -3.36
N TRP A 174 -7.66 -3.57 -3.43
CA TRP A 174 -7.57 -2.71 -2.25
C TRP A 174 -8.74 -2.88 -1.28
N ARG A 175 -9.91 -3.30 -1.76
CA ARG A 175 -11.07 -3.59 -0.89
C ARG A 175 -10.80 -4.78 0.03
N VAL A 176 -10.26 -5.87 -0.52
CA VAL A 176 -9.85 -7.05 0.24
C VAL A 176 -8.80 -6.67 1.28
N ILE A 177 -7.80 -5.86 0.89
CA ILE A 177 -6.78 -5.37 1.84
C ILE A 177 -7.41 -4.54 2.95
N GLN A 178 -8.32 -3.62 2.64
CA GLN A 178 -9.02 -2.79 3.63
C GLN A 178 -9.87 -3.63 4.60
N GLU A 179 -10.54 -4.67 4.12
CA GLU A 179 -11.32 -5.59 4.95
C GLU A 179 -10.40 -6.39 5.89
N VAL A 180 -9.32 -6.98 5.35
CA VAL A 180 -8.30 -7.70 6.14
C VAL A 180 -7.67 -6.80 7.20
N LEU A 181 -7.35 -5.55 6.88
CA LEU A 181 -6.84 -4.59 7.86
C LEU A 181 -7.82 -4.32 9.00
N GLY A 182 -9.14 -4.32 8.72
CA GLY A 182 -10.17 -4.25 9.75
C GLY A 182 -10.08 -5.40 10.76
N PHE A 183 -9.89 -6.63 10.28
CA PHE A 183 -9.69 -7.80 11.14
C PHE A 183 -8.36 -7.73 11.90
N VAL A 184 -7.27 -7.29 11.25
CA VAL A 184 -5.97 -7.14 11.91
C VAL A 184 -6.06 -6.21 13.12
N PHE A 185 -6.70 -5.04 13.00
CA PHE A 185 -6.85 -4.12 14.13
C PHE A 185 -7.66 -4.72 15.29
N ARG A 186 -8.73 -5.47 14.96
CA ARG A 186 -9.53 -6.20 15.95
C ARG A 186 -8.66 -7.21 16.71
N PHE A 187 -8.02 -8.13 16.00
CA PHE A 187 -7.25 -9.20 16.62
C PHE A 187 -5.97 -8.71 17.32
N CYS A 188 -5.36 -7.61 16.88
CA CYS A 188 -4.29 -6.97 17.64
C CYS A 188 -4.79 -6.40 18.97
N THR A 189 -5.99 -5.82 19.00
CA THR A 189 -6.59 -5.28 20.24
C THR A 189 -6.94 -6.41 21.21
N GLU A 190 -7.47 -7.54 20.71
CA GLU A 190 -7.73 -8.73 21.53
C GLU A 190 -6.43 -9.38 22.05
N ALA A 191 -5.40 -9.46 21.20
CA ALA A 191 -4.11 -10.07 21.54
C ALA A 191 -3.27 -9.25 22.53
N GLU A 192 -3.56 -7.96 22.75
CA GLU A 192 -2.85 -7.14 23.73
C GLU A 192 -2.98 -7.69 25.16
N VAL A 193 -4.12 -8.30 25.50
CA VAL A 193 -4.34 -8.91 26.81
C VAL A 193 -3.40 -10.09 27.03
N GLU A 194 -3.16 -10.88 25.98
CA GLU A 194 -2.31 -12.07 26.01
C GLU A 194 -0.82 -11.72 25.86
N PHE A 195 -0.50 -10.70 25.05
CA PHE A 195 0.86 -10.29 24.71
C PHE A 195 1.15 -8.79 24.97
N PRO A 196 0.95 -8.28 26.20
CA PRO A 196 1.02 -6.84 26.49
C PRO A 196 2.41 -6.22 26.30
N GLN A 197 3.45 -7.04 26.21
CA GLN A 197 4.84 -6.61 26.01
C GLN A 197 5.33 -6.78 24.57
N SER A 198 4.50 -7.35 23.69
CA SER A 198 4.85 -7.66 22.30
C SER A 198 4.12 -6.78 21.29
N LEU A 199 3.16 -5.98 21.74
CA LEU A 199 2.38 -5.07 20.94
C LEU A 199 2.54 -3.64 21.47
N ASP A 200 2.64 -2.69 20.57
CA ASP A 200 2.62 -1.26 20.86
C ASP A 200 1.38 -0.67 20.18
N ILE A 201 0.38 -0.34 21.00
CA ILE A 201 -0.95 0.12 20.56
C ILE A 201 -1.22 1.51 21.14
N VAL A 202 -1.27 2.53 20.28
CA VAL A 202 -1.39 3.94 20.69
C VAL A 202 -2.58 4.63 20.01
N GLY A 203 -3.18 5.61 20.67
CA GLY A 203 -4.18 6.50 20.06
C GLY A 203 -5.60 5.92 20.03
N ARG A 204 -5.98 5.15 21.05
CA ARG A 204 -7.35 4.63 21.21
C ARG A 204 -8.32 5.79 21.40
N HIS A 205 -9.24 5.93 20.45
CA HIS A 205 -10.33 6.89 20.52
C HIS A 205 -11.53 6.30 19.77
N PRO A 206 -12.77 6.53 20.22
CA PRO A 206 -13.96 6.19 19.43
C PRO A 206 -13.85 6.71 17.99
N GLY A 207 -14.22 5.88 17.02
CA GLY A 207 -14.16 6.20 15.60
C GLY A 207 -12.78 6.18 14.96
N ARG A 208 -11.71 5.87 15.70
CA ARG A 208 -10.33 5.81 15.18
C ARG A 208 -9.73 4.42 15.39
N VAL A 209 -9.13 3.87 14.33
CA VAL A 209 -8.30 2.66 14.49
C VAL A 209 -7.01 3.00 15.22
N PRO A 210 -6.57 2.18 16.19
CA PRO A 210 -5.36 2.47 16.93
C PRO A 210 -4.13 2.28 16.04
N ARG A 211 -3.05 3.01 16.35
CA ARG A 211 -1.74 2.75 15.77
C ARG A 211 -1.19 1.47 16.36
N VAL A 212 -0.86 0.50 15.51
CA VAL A 212 -0.39 -0.82 15.94
C VAL A 212 1.01 -1.08 15.41
N ARG A 213 1.89 -1.58 16.28
CA ARG A 213 3.16 -2.20 15.91
C ARG A 213 3.34 -3.54 16.63
N ILE A 214 3.87 -4.52 15.90
CA ILE A 214 4.18 -5.84 16.46
C ILE A 214 5.69 -5.91 16.71
N LEU A 215 6.08 -5.98 17.98
CA LEU A 215 7.47 -5.82 18.43
C LEU A 215 8.24 -7.14 18.48
N ARG A 216 7.55 -8.27 18.67
CA ARG A 216 8.16 -9.58 18.90
C ARG A 216 7.86 -10.54 17.75
N ARG A 217 8.93 -11.08 17.15
CA ARG A 217 8.85 -12.18 16.18
C ARG A 217 8.08 -13.39 16.71
N GLY A 218 7.24 -13.96 15.87
CA GLY A 218 6.34 -15.07 16.16
C GLY A 218 4.96 -14.64 16.64
N VAL A 219 4.80 -13.46 17.26
CA VAL A 219 3.48 -12.96 17.67
C VAL A 219 2.67 -12.51 16.46
N GLU A 220 3.35 -11.93 15.44
CA GLU A 220 2.73 -11.61 14.16
C GLU A 220 2.12 -12.84 13.49
N ALA A 221 2.82 -13.99 13.52
CA ALA A 221 2.33 -15.23 12.94
C ALA A 221 1.05 -15.69 13.63
N THR A 222 1.01 -15.68 14.97
CA THR A 222 -0.18 -16.05 15.74
C THR A 222 -1.37 -15.13 15.46
N ILE A 223 -1.15 -13.81 15.39
CA ILE A 223 -2.23 -12.86 15.12
C ILE A 223 -2.77 -13.05 13.69
N PHE A 224 -1.88 -13.18 12.71
CA PHE A 224 -2.28 -13.34 11.32
C PHE A 224 -2.91 -14.70 11.02
N GLU A 225 -2.50 -15.76 11.72
CA GLU A 225 -3.17 -17.06 11.67
C GLU A 225 -4.60 -16.95 12.21
N ARG A 226 -4.83 -16.25 13.34
CA ARG A 226 -6.20 -15.98 13.85
C ARG A 226 -7.05 -15.20 12.85
N VAL A 227 -6.47 -14.23 12.16
CA VAL A 227 -7.17 -13.47 11.11
C VAL A 227 -7.54 -14.39 9.94
N ALA A 228 -6.59 -15.21 9.47
CA ALA A 228 -6.81 -16.14 8.37
C ALA A 228 -7.85 -17.22 8.73
N ASP A 229 -7.80 -17.76 9.95
CA ASP A 229 -8.79 -18.68 10.50
C ASP A 229 -10.18 -18.06 10.48
N PHE A 230 -10.31 -16.83 11.01
CA PHE A 230 -11.57 -16.11 11.02
C PHE A 230 -12.13 -15.93 9.60
N ILE A 231 -11.29 -15.53 8.64
CA ILE A 231 -11.68 -15.42 7.23
C ILE A 231 -12.14 -16.76 6.67
N CYS A 232 -11.45 -17.85 6.96
CA CYS A 232 -11.85 -19.20 6.54
C CYS A 232 -13.16 -19.67 7.20
N GLU A 233 -13.47 -19.21 8.40
CA GLU A 233 -14.70 -19.53 9.14
C GLU A 233 -15.91 -18.70 8.72
N THR A 234 -15.73 -17.40 8.47
CA THR A 234 -16.82 -16.44 8.20
C THR A 234 -16.96 -16.07 6.73
N GLY A 235 -15.88 -16.13 5.95
CA GLY A 235 -15.80 -15.60 4.60
C GLY A 235 -15.60 -14.08 4.58
N MET A 236 -15.50 -13.52 3.38
CA MET A 236 -15.42 -12.08 3.09
C MET A 236 -16.22 -11.74 1.82
N ASP A 237 -16.36 -10.45 1.49
CA ASP A 237 -16.96 -10.04 0.20
C ASP A 237 -16.15 -10.63 -0.97
N GLY A 238 -16.83 -11.24 -1.93
CA GLY A 238 -16.17 -11.95 -3.05
C GLY A 238 -15.39 -13.22 -2.66
N PHE A 239 -15.35 -13.61 -1.37
CA PHE A 239 -14.60 -14.78 -0.87
C PHE A 239 -15.44 -15.69 0.05
N PRO A 240 -16.35 -16.50 -0.54
CA PRO A 240 -17.38 -17.27 0.18
C PRO A 240 -16.89 -18.61 0.76
N ILE A 241 -15.67 -18.63 1.31
CA ILE A 241 -15.00 -19.85 1.80
C ILE A 241 -15.74 -20.52 2.97
N ALA A 242 -16.49 -19.77 3.78
CA ALA A 242 -17.23 -20.28 4.94
C ALA A 242 -18.28 -21.35 4.60
N ARG A 243 -18.74 -21.40 3.35
CA ARG A 243 -19.70 -22.41 2.88
C ARG A 243 -19.02 -23.74 2.55
N GLN A 244 -17.71 -23.75 2.30
CA GLN A 244 -16.98 -24.93 1.83
C GLN A 244 -16.77 -25.99 2.93
N PRO A 245 -16.58 -27.27 2.55
CA PRO A 245 -16.27 -28.34 3.50
C PRO A 245 -15.06 -28.02 4.40
N PRO A 246 -15.02 -28.51 5.65
CA PRO A 246 -13.88 -28.32 6.55
C PRO A 246 -12.52 -28.70 5.93
N ALA A 247 -12.48 -29.76 5.11
CA ALA A 247 -11.28 -30.18 4.40
C ALA A 247 -10.75 -29.10 3.44
N VAL A 248 -11.65 -28.48 2.66
CA VAL A 248 -11.29 -27.40 1.72
C VAL A 248 -10.89 -26.14 2.49
N ARG A 249 -11.62 -25.78 3.55
CA ARG A 249 -11.29 -24.63 4.40
C ARG A 249 -9.91 -24.77 5.03
N ASN A 250 -9.59 -25.94 5.57
CA ASN A 250 -8.27 -26.22 6.14
C ASN A 250 -7.16 -26.22 5.07
N ALA A 251 -7.42 -26.73 3.87
CA ALA A 251 -6.47 -26.68 2.77
C ALA A 251 -6.20 -25.23 2.33
N VAL A 252 -7.25 -24.40 2.20
CA VAL A 252 -7.14 -22.98 1.86
C VAL A 252 -6.41 -22.20 2.97
N LEU A 253 -6.72 -22.45 4.24
CA LEU A 253 -6.04 -21.84 5.37
C LEU A 253 -4.53 -22.07 5.30
N ARG A 254 -4.11 -23.33 5.10
CA ARG A 254 -2.69 -23.68 4.93
C ARG A 254 -2.11 -23.02 3.68
N TYR A 255 -2.87 -23.00 2.58
CA TYR A 255 -2.46 -22.36 1.34
C TYR A 255 -2.18 -20.86 1.50
N ILE A 256 -2.97 -20.12 2.29
CA ILE A 256 -2.77 -18.68 2.45
C ILE A 256 -1.77 -18.34 3.58
N THR A 257 -1.56 -19.22 4.57
CA THR A 257 -0.68 -18.95 5.73
C THR A 257 0.73 -19.52 5.63
N GLN A 258 0.93 -20.64 4.92
CA GLN A 258 2.22 -21.33 4.85
C GLN A 258 3.01 -20.90 3.62
N LEU A 259 4.25 -20.43 3.83
CA LEU A 259 5.13 -20.00 2.74
C LEU A 259 5.52 -21.17 1.84
N ASP A 260 6.10 -22.23 2.42
CA ASP A 260 6.50 -23.44 1.71
C ASP A 260 5.41 -24.50 1.81
N LEU A 261 4.90 -24.96 0.66
CA LEU A 261 3.85 -25.97 0.57
C LEU A 261 4.29 -27.10 -0.38
N PRO A 262 4.05 -28.37 -0.02
CA PRO A 262 4.23 -29.48 -0.96
C PRO A 262 3.31 -29.35 -2.17
N ASP A 263 3.76 -29.75 -3.36
CA ASP A 263 2.96 -29.70 -4.59
C ASP A 263 1.58 -30.34 -4.45
N VAL A 264 1.49 -31.44 -3.72
CA VAL A 264 0.23 -32.16 -3.46
C VAL A 264 -0.80 -31.26 -2.77
N GLU A 265 -0.38 -30.39 -1.85
CA GLU A 265 -1.29 -29.50 -1.13
C GLU A 265 -1.71 -28.30 -1.99
N VAL A 266 -0.79 -27.83 -2.84
CA VAL A 266 -1.08 -26.80 -3.85
C VAL A 266 -2.12 -27.32 -4.85
N GLU A 267 -1.91 -28.53 -5.36
CA GLU A 267 -2.84 -29.22 -6.27
C GLU A 267 -4.19 -29.49 -5.60
N THR A 268 -4.23 -29.79 -4.30
CA THR A 268 -5.48 -30.00 -3.57
C THR A 268 -6.38 -28.75 -3.62
N VAL A 269 -5.80 -27.56 -3.48
CA VAL A 269 -6.57 -26.30 -3.57
C VAL A 269 -6.90 -25.97 -5.02
N LYS A 270 -5.93 -26.07 -5.94
CA LYS A 270 -6.14 -25.77 -7.38
C LYS A 270 -7.14 -26.71 -8.06
N ASN A 271 -7.21 -27.96 -7.64
CA ASN A 271 -8.17 -28.94 -8.17
C ASN A 271 -9.52 -28.91 -7.43
N SER A 272 -9.65 -28.12 -6.37
CA SER A 272 -10.92 -27.95 -5.67
C SER A 272 -11.90 -27.13 -6.51
N SER A 273 -13.21 -27.32 -6.28
CA SER A 273 -14.26 -26.49 -6.90
C SER A 273 -14.20 -25.01 -6.50
N PHE A 274 -13.33 -24.65 -5.55
CA PHE A 274 -13.16 -23.29 -5.06
C PHE A 274 -12.04 -22.52 -5.77
N TRP A 275 -11.18 -23.19 -6.56
CA TRP A 275 -10.25 -22.48 -7.46
C TRP A 275 -10.97 -22.17 -8.77
N HIS A 276 -11.50 -20.95 -8.88
CA HIS A 276 -12.31 -20.49 -10.01
C HIS A 276 -11.94 -19.03 -10.32
N ASP A 277 -12.19 -18.56 -11.55
CA ASP A 277 -12.00 -17.16 -11.99
C ASP A 277 -12.53 -16.07 -11.04
N SER A 278 -13.50 -16.40 -10.16
CA SER A 278 -14.08 -15.45 -9.20
C SER A 278 -13.33 -15.39 -7.86
N THR A 279 -12.60 -16.45 -7.49
CA THR A 279 -12.00 -16.65 -6.17
C THR A 279 -10.48 -16.80 -6.23
N GLU A 280 -9.90 -17.17 -7.37
CA GLU A 280 -8.46 -17.37 -7.55
C GLU A 280 -7.64 -16.12 -7.18
N SER A 281 -8.03 -14.95 -7.69
CA SER A 281 -7.33 -13.69 -7.37
C SER A 281 -7.40 -13.35 -5.88
N HIS A 282 -8.52 -13.64 -5.21
CA HIS A 282 -8.66 -13.47 -3.77
C HIS A 282 -7.73 -14.42 -2.99
N LEU A 283 -7.64 -15.70 -3.39
CA LEU A 283 -6.72 -16.68 -2.78
C LEU A 283 -5.27 -16.23 -2.88
N LEU A 284 -4.84 -15.82 -4.08
CA LEU A 284 -3.49 -15.38 -4.34
C LEU A 284 -3.15 -14.10 -3.56
N LEU A 285 -4.08 -13.13 -3.52
CA LEU A 285 -3.91 -11.91 -2.74
C LEU A 285 -3.79 -12.19 -1.24
N LEU A 286 -4.66 -13.04 -0.67
CA LEU A 286 -4.61 -13.41 0.74
C LEU A 286 -3.30 -14.15 1.07
N ARG A 287 -2.86 -15.05 0.19
CA ARG A 287 -1.55 -15.69 0.33
C ARG A 287 -0.41 -14.67 0.34
N GLY A 288 -0.48 -13.66 -0.52
CA GLY A 288 0.46 -12.54 -0.53
C GLY A 288 0.49 -11.76 0.79
N LEU A 289 -0.69 -11.48 1.34
CA LEU A 289 -0.84 -10.75 2.60
C LEU A 289 -0.29 -11.51 3.81
N PHE A 290 -0.57 -12.82 3.88
CA PHE A 290 -0.22 -13.68 5.01
C PHE A 290 1.10 -14.44 4.79
N ALA A 291 1.12 -15.49 3.95
CA ALA A 291 2.29 -16.35 3.72
C ALA A 291 3.50 -15.60 3.16
N SER A 292 3.31 -14.76 2.14
CA SER A 292 4.41 -13.97 1.56
C SER A 292 4.81 -12.76 2.42
N GLY A 293 4.12 -12.51 3.54
CA GLY A 293 4.59 -11.63 4.60
C GLY A 293 4.38 -10.13 4.40
N VAL A 294 3.48 -9.68 3.50
CA VAL A 294 3.19 -8.24 3.31
C VAL A 294 2.69 -7.60 4.62
N LEU A 295 1.78 -8.26 5.35
CA LEU A 295 1.28 -7.74 6.63
C LEU A 295 2.38 -7.75 7.71
N ALA A 296 3.18 -8.82 7.78
CA ALA A 296 4.30 -8.91 8.71
C ALA A 296 5.34 -7.81 8.44
N PHE A 297 5.62 -7.52 7.18
CA PHE A 297 6.48 -6.42 6.79
C PHE A 297 5.93 -5.06 7.25
N ALA A 298 4.65 -4.78 6.97
CA ALA A 298 4.02 -3.50 7.32
C ALA A 298 3.92 -3.26 8.83
N PHE A 299 3.50 -4.26 9.62
CA PHE A 299 3.22 -4.10 11.05
C PHE A 299 4.42 -4.38 11.97
N ALA A 300 5.38 -5.20 11.54
CA ALA A 300 6.55 -5.55 12.38
C ALA A 300 7.84 -4.84 11.96
N GLN A 301 8.01 -4.47 10.67
CA GLN A 301 9.26 -3.88 10.19
C GLN A 301 9.16 -2.38 9.90
N LYS A 302 8.01 -1.88 9.43
CA LYS A 302 7.85 -0.48 9.03
C LYS A 302 7.21 0.35 10.15
N ARG A 303 7.71 1.57 10.33
CA ARG A 303 7.22 2.57 11.30
C ARG A 303 6.65 3.76 10.55
N TRP A 304 5.38 4.09 10.82
CA TRP A 304 4.74 5.28 10.25
C TRP A 304 5.47 6.56 10.70
N ARG A 305 5.60 7.51 9.77
CA ARG A 305 6.41 8.74 9.87
C ARG A 305 7.92 8.54 10.00
N VAL A 306 8.45 7.32 10.06
CA VAL A 306 9.89 7.06 10.16
C VAL A 306 10.41 6.31 8.92
N ASN A 307 9.71 5.26 8.50
CA ASN A 307 10.06 4.50 7.30
C ASN A 307 9.11 4.74 6.13
N TYR A 308 7.92 5.30 6.40
CA TYR A 308 6.93 5.63 5.39
C TYR A 308 5.94 6.68 5.88
N GLY A 309 5.31 7.38 4.93
CA GLY A 309 4.25 8.34 5.19
C GLY A 309 3.76 9.00 3.90
N LEU A 310 2.98 10.06 4.03
CA LEU A 310 2.54 10.88 2.90
C LEU A 310 3.54 12.03 2.68
N ASP A 311 3.67 12.48 1.42
CA ASP A 311 4.50 13.63 1.04
C ASP A 311 3.64 14.64 0.26
N PRO A 312 2.88 15.52 0.95
CA PRO A 312 1.98 16.47 0.31
C PRO A 312 2.72 17.55 -0.47
N ASP A 313 3.99 17.82 -0.15
CA ASP A 313 4.81 18.86 -0.78
C ASP A 313 5.56 18.34 -2.03
N ARG A 314 5.43 17.04 -2.34
CA ARG A 314 6.01 16.45 -3.55
C ARG A 314 5.42 17.15 -4.78
N LYS A 315 6.28 17.60 -5.70
CA LYS A 315 5.86 18.25 -6.96
C LYS A 315 4.85 17.42 -7.78
N THR A 316 4.91 16.09 -7.67
CA THR A 316 3.97 15.18 -8.34
C THR A 316 2.61 15.08 -7.66
N GLY A 317 2.49 15.55 -6.41
CA GLY A 317 1.24 15.57 -5.65
C GLY A 317 0.68 14.18 -5.31
N THR A 318 1.52 13.15 -5.24
CA THR A 318 1.04 11.78 -4.97
C THR A 318 0.40 11.67 -3.59
N LYS A 319 -0.74 11.00 -3.53
CA LYS A 319 -1.46 10.68 -2.30
C LYS A 319 -1.15 9.30 -1.77
N LEU A 320 -0.26 8.55 -2.41
CA LEU A 320 0.21 7.24 -1.97
C LEU A 320 1.32 7.36 -0.91
N ALA A 321 1.47 6.32 -0.09
CA ALA A 321 2.57 6.25 0.87
C ALA A 321 3.92 6.10 0.17
N VAL A 322 4.90 6.89 0.59
CA VAL A 322 6.27 6.92 0.07
C VAL A 322 7.27 6.51 1.14
N PRO A 323 8.44 5.96 0.78
CA PRO A 323 9.51 5.64 1.72
C PRO A 323 10.12 6.90 2.35
N PHE A 324 10.48 6.80 3.62
CA PHE A 324 11.12 7.88 4.37
C PHE A 324 12.56 7.46 4.70
N ARG A 325 13.50 8.39 4.50
CA ARG A 325 14.92 8.22 4.88
C ARG A 325 15.14 8.40 6.37
N ALA A 326 14.29 9.21 6.99
CA ALA A 326 14.28 9.50 8.42
C ALA A 326 12.89 10.00 8.83
N LYS A 327 12.69 10.22 10.13
CA LYS A 327 11.46 10.80 10.65
C LYS A 327 11.00 12.05 9.86
N ASP A 328 9.76 12.02 9.38
CA ASP A 328 9.09 13.08 8.61
C ASP A 328 9.88 13.59 7.40
N ASN A 329 10.81 12.76 6.90
CA ASN A 329 11.71 13.13 5.85
C ASN A 329 11.58 12.10 4.70
N PRO A 330 10.66 12.34 3.74
CA PRO A 330 10.45 11.46 2.62
C PRO A 330 11.71 11.37 1.75
N THR A 331 11.98 10.19 1.20
CA THR A 331 13.06 10.04 0.22
C THR A 331 12.58 10.64 -1.10
N PRO A 332 13.26 11.68 -1.64
CA PRO A 332 12.77 12.38 -2.82
C PRO A 332 12.62 11.44 -4.02
N ARG A 333 11.48 11.53 -4.73
CA ARG A 333 11.16 10.74 -5.94
C ARG A 333 11.13 9.21 -5.76
N SER A 334 11.36 8.69 -4.55
CA SER A 334 11.27 7.27 -4.27
C SER A 334 9.85 6.79 -4.00
N GLU A 335 9.58 5.55 -4.36
CA GLU A 335 8.33 4.82 -4.19
C GLU A 335 8.62 3.37 -3.80
N PHE A 336 7.64 2.70 -3.20
CA PHE A 336 7.75 1.26 -2.97
C PHE A 336 7.44 0.51 -4.27
N SER A 337 8.23 -0.51 -4.61
CA SER A 337 8.02 -1.27 -5.86
C SER A 337 6.81 -2.22 -5.78
N HIS A 338 6.45 -2.66 -4.57
CA HIS A 338 5.43 -3.68 -4.37
C HIS A 338 4.02 -3.07 -4.19
N PRO A 339 3.03 -3.34 -5.08
CA PRO A 339 1.71 -2.71 -5.03
C PRO A 339 0.95 -2.98 -3.73
N ASP A 340 0.95 -4.21 -3.22
CA ASP A 340 0.23 -4.52 -1.97
C ASP A 340 0.86 -3.86 -0.73
N VAL A 341 2.18 -3.64 -0.73
CA VAL A 341 2.87 -2.84 0.30
C VAL A 341 2.43 -1.38 0.21
N VAL A 342 2.39 -0.81 -1.01
CA VAL A 342 1.90 0.57 -1.23
C VAL A 342 0.47 0.72 -0.71
N ILE A 343 -0.44 -0.19 -1.05
CA ILE A 343 -1.84 -0.13 -0.61
C ILE A 343 -1.92 -0.19 0.92
N VAL A 344 -1.27 -1.18 1.55
CA VAL A 344 -1.29 -1.33 3.01
C VAL A 344 -0.72 -0.10 3.70
N LEU A 345 0.47 0.37 3.31
CA LEU A 345 1.12 1.52 3.94
C LEU A 345 0.35 2.83 3.68
N THR A 346 -0.33 2.96 2.55
CA THR A 346 -1.22 4.09 2.25
C THR A 346 -2.42 4.06 3.19
N CYS A 347 -3.12 2.92 3.28
CA CYS A 347 -4.23 2.75 4.24
C CYS A 347 -3.80 3.11 5.66
N LEU A 348 -2.68 2.55 6.15
CA LEU A 348 -2.15 2.86 7.47
C LEU A 348 -1.83 4.35 7.64
N SER A 349 -1.27 5.01 6.63
CA SER A 349 -0.94 6.44 6.70
C SER A 349 -2.18 7.32 6.91
N TYR A 350 -3.28 7.04 6.20
CA TYR A 350 -4.53 7.79 6.36
C TYR A 350 -5.31 7.38 7.61
N TYR A 351 -5.32 6.10 7.98
CA TYR A 351 -5.89 5.65 9.25
C TYR A 351 -5.24 6.33 10.45
N TYR A 352 -3.92 6.55 10.39
CA TYR A 352 -3.15 7.15 11.47
C TYR A 352 -3.12 8.67 11.43
N GLY A 353 -3.17 9.28 10.24
CA GLY A 353 -3.17 10.73 10.02
C GLY A 353 -4.56 11.38 10.01
N GLY A 354 -5.59 10.65 9.60
CA GLY A 354 -6.94 11.17 9.32
C GLY A 354 -7.01 11.92 7.99
N LEU A 355 -8.23 12.25 7.55
CA LEU A 355 -8.48 13.09 6.38
C LEU A 355 -8.39 14.57 6.71
N ASP A 356 -7.96 15.42 5.79
CA ASP A 356 -8.12 16.88 5.92
C ASP A 356 -9.55 17.36 5.60
N ASP A 357 -9.87 18.61 5.91
CA ASP A 357 -11.22 19.18 5.71
C ASP A 357 -11.62 19.17 4.22
N GLU A 358 -10.68 19.43 3.30
CA GLU A 358 -10.95 19.46 1.86
C GLU A 358 -11.19 18.06 1.30
N SER A 359 -10.42 17.08 1.76
CA SER A 359 -10.63 15.67 1.46
C SER A 359 -12.00 15.19 1.95
N LEU A 360 -12.44 15.61 3.14
CA LEU A 360 -13.78 15.32 3.67
C LEU A 360 -14.88 15.95 2.81
N PHE A 361 -14.77 17.25 2.47
CA PHE A 361 -15.74 17.88 1.56
C PHE A 361 -15.80 17.18 0.21
N THR A 362 -14.66 16.74 -0.32
CA THR A 362 -14.59 16.03 -1.59
C THR A 362 -15.38 14.73 -1.55
N ILE A 363 -15.19 13.89 -0.53
CA ILE A 363 -15.93 12.63 -0.42
C ILE A 363 -17.40 12.83 -0.08
N PHE A 364 -17.77 13.86 0.68
CA PHE A 364 -19.17 14.20 0.92
C PHE A 364 -19.88 14.62 -0.37
N ASN A 365 -19.22 15.41 -1.22
CA ASN A 365 -19.75 15.79 -2.52
C ASN A 365 -19.88 14.58 -3.48
N LEU A 366 -18.96 13.61 -3.39
CA LEU A 366 -19.06 12.34 -4.11
C LEU A 366 -20.24 11.51 -3.57
N LEU A 367 -20.34 11.41 -2.25
CA LEU A 367 -21.34 10.63 -1.52
C LEU A 367 -22.76 11.09 -1.84
N VAL A 368 -23.03 12.39 -1.81
CA VAL A 368 -24.38 12.94 -2.09
C VAL A 368 -24.83 12.67 -3.53
N ARG A 369 -23.90 12.39 -4.45
CA ARG A 369 -24.18 11.98 -5.82
C ARG A 369 -24.26 10.47 -5.99
N SER A 370 -23.89 9.71 -4.96
CA SER A 370 -23.97 8.26 -4.93
C SER A 370 -25.40 7.83 -4.64
N ASP A 371 -25.83 6.74 -5.26
CA ASP A 371 -27.17 6.21 -5.05
C ASP A 371 -27.31 5.47 -3.70
N ASP A 372 -26.19 5.01 -3.11
CA ASP A 372 -26.12 4.35 -1.81
C ASP A 372 -25.70 5.29 -0.66
N ALA A 373 -25.92 6.60 -0.82
CA ALA A 373 -25.36 7.65 0.04
C ALA A 373 -25.66 7.46 1.54
N ASP A 374 -26.92 7.14 1.87
CA ASP A 374 -27.33 6.96 3.27
C ASP A 374 -26.65 5.76 3.93
N GLN A 375 -26.58 4.61 3.25
CA GLN A 375 -25.98 3.40 3.78
C GLN A 375 -24.47 3.58 4.00
N GLU A 376 -23.80 4.20 3.03
CA GLU A 376 -22.38 4.50 3.12
C GLU A 376 -22.11 5.51 4.26
N TYR A 377 -22.96 6.52 4.42
CA TYR A 377 -22.86 7.45 5.54
C TYR A 377 -23.06 6.76 6.90
N GLN A 378 -24.00 5.82 7.01
CA GLN A 378 -24.18 5.05 8.25
C GLN A 378 -22.91 4.29 8.63
N ASP A 379 -22.21 3.69 7.67
CA ASP A 379 -20.95 3.01 7.93
C ASP A 379 -19.87 3.99 8.43
N TRP A 380 -19.86 5.23 7.92
CA TRP A 380 -18.92 6.26 8.37
C TRP A 380 -19.14 6.65 9.82
N VAL A 381 -20.39 6.73 10.27
CA VAL A 381 -20.73 7.17 11.63
C VAL A 381 -20.84 6.01 12.63
N LYS A 382 -20.99 4.75 12.17
CA LYS A 382 -21.24 3.55 13.00
C LYS A 382 -20.30 3.40 14.20
N THR A 383 -19.02 3.71 14.02
CA THR A 383 -17.99 3.54 15.07
C THR A 383 -17.68 4.83 15.83
N THR A 384 -18.36 5.93 15.52
CA THR A 384 -18.09 7.28 16.01
C THR A 384 -19.07 7.70 17.10
N THR A 385 -18.74 8.74 17.86
CA THR A 385 -19.63 9.38 18.84
C THR A 385 -20.41 10.56 18.24
N MET A 386 -20.97 10.37 17.04
CA MET A 386 -21.68 11.42 16.30
C MET A 386 -22.94 11.90 17.04
N PRO A 387 -23.22 13.22 17.12
CA PRO A 387 -24.48 13.73 17.64
C PRO A 387 -25.69 13.23 16.84
N ASP A 388 -26.81 12.99 17.52
CA ASP A 388 -28.01 12.38 16.91
C ASP A 388 -28.55 13.19 15.71
N ALA A 389 -28.42 14.52 15.75
CA ALA A 389 -28.81 15.41 14.65
C ALA A 389 -28.08 15.11 13.33
N PHE A 390 -26.87 14.57 13.41
CA PHE A 390 -26.00 14.28 12.25
C PHE A 390 -25.77 12.78 12.05
N ARG A 391 -26.53 11.90 12.70
CA ARG A 391 -26.40 10.45 12.45
C ARG A 391 -26.91 10.04 11.07
N HIS A 392 -27.80 10.83 10.46
CA HIS A 392 -28.33 10.58 9.12
C HIS A 392 -27.84 11.66 8.16
N LEU A 393 -27.59 11.27 6.89
CA LEU A 393 -27.04 12.18 5.89
C LEU A 393 -27.95 13.38 5.62
N GLN A 394 -29.26 13.19 5.74
CA GLN A 394 -30.28 14.25 5.62
C GLN A 394 -30.11 15.39 6.64
N GLY A 395 -29.49 15.10 7.80
CA GLY A 395 -29.19 16.09 8.83
C GLY A 395 -27.93 16.92 8.54
N VAL A 396 -27.15 16.56 7.52
CA VAL A 396 -25.88 17.21 7.18
C VAL A 396 -26.09 18.28 6.11
N ASN A 397 -25.84 19.54 6.46
CA ASN A 397 -25.84 20.63 5.49
C ASN A 397 -24.42 20.99 5.02
N LEU A 398 -24.01 20.42 3.87
CA LEU A 398 -22.68 20.67 3.29
C LEU A 398 -22.41 22.12 2.86
N ARG A 399 -23.44 22.98 2.82
CA ARG A 399 -23.26 24.41 2.55
C ARG A 399 -22.82 25.20 3.80
N ASP A 400 -23.05 24.65 4.99
CA ASP A 400 -22.59 25.23 6.23
C ASP A 400 -21.19 24.71 6.58
N TYR A 401 -20.19 25.34 5.97
CA TYR A 401 -18.79 24.97 6.16
C TYR A 401 -18.35 25.02 7.63
N THR A 402 -18.89 25.96 8.41
CA THR A 402 -18.52 26.13 9.81
C THR A 402 -19.08 25.00 10.66
N GLN A 403 -20.36 24.65 10.48
CA GLN A 403 -20.96 23.49 11.14
C GLN A 403 -20.22 22.20 10.76
N CYS A 404 -19.93 21.98 9.48
CA CYS A 404 -19.19 20.80 9.04
C CYS A 404 -17.83 20.68 9.75
N ARG A 405 -17.04 21.77 9.76
CA ARG A 405 -15.67 21.75 10.33
C ARG A 405 -15.64 21.61 11.85
N LEU A 406 -16.63 22.15 12.56
CA LEU A 406 -16.65 22.17 14.02
C LEU A 406 -17.43 20.99 14.63
N GLU A 407 -18.52 20.56 14.01
CA GLU A 407 -19.47 19.60 14.62
C GLU A 407 -19.52 18.23 13.94
N ILE A 408 -19.08 18.11 12.69
CA ILE A 408 -19.20 16.84 11.92
C ILE A 408 -17.82 16.23 11.64
N PHE A 409 -16.92 17.00 11.04
CA PHE A 409 -15.61 16.52 10.58
C PHE A 409 -14.73 15.96 11.71
N PRO A 410 -14.71 16.52 12.94
CA PRO A 410 -13.93 15.93 14.03
C PRO A 410 -14.32 14.47 14.35
N HIS A 411 -15.58 14.09 14.11
CA HIS A 411 -16.07 12.73 14.37
C HIS A 411 -15.78 11.76 13.22
N ILE A 412 -15.74 12.23 11.97
CA ILE A 412 -15.60 11.38 10.76
C ILE A 412 -14.16 11.32 10.26
N ARG A 413 -13.33 12.33 10.56
CA ARG A 413 -11.94 12.46 10.06
C ARG A 413 -11.08 11.20 10.24
N PHE A 414 -11.31 10.46 11.31
CA PHE A 414 -10.57 9.23 11.63
C PHE A 414 -11.37 7.95 11.39
N SER A 415 -12.62 8.07 10.92
CA SER A 415 -13.48 6.94 10.62
C SER A 415 -12.87 6.10 9.51
N LYS A 416 -12.59 4.83 9.83
CA LYS A 416 -12.01 3.88 8.87
C LYS A 416 -12.85 3.79 7.60
N ALA A 417 -14.18 3.74 7.72
CA ALA A 417 -15.08 3.62 6.57
C ALA A 417 -15.02 4.87 5.66
N ALA A 418 -15.00 6.07 6.23
CA ALA A 418 -14.83 7.30 5.45
C ALA A 418 -13.47 7.37 4.76
N ILE A 419 -12.40 6.92 5.45
CA ILE A 419 -11.06 6.84 4.87
C ILE A 419 -11.00 5.79 3.76
N ASP A 420 -11.59 4.61 3.95
CA ASP A 420 -11.65 3.54 2.93
C ASP A 420 -12.38 4.02 1.68
N TYR A 421 -13.46 4.78 1.87
CA TYR A 421 -14.21 5.38 0.78
C TYR A 421 -13.36 6.42 0.03
N PHE A 422 -12.68 7.33 0.73
CA PHE A 422 -11.74 8.29 0.13
C PHE A 422 -10.65 7.58 -0.66
N LEU A 423 -9.99 6.60 -0.05
CA LEU A 423 -8.89 5.87 -0.65
C LEU A 423 -9.34 5.12 -1.90
N SER A 424 -10.46 4.41 -1.83
CA SER A 424 -10.97 3.60 -2.95
C SER A 424 -11.40 4.44 -4.15
N HIS A 425 -12.07 5.58 -3.92
CA HIS A 425 -12.68 6.37 -4.99
C HIS A 425 -11.81 7.53 -5.50
N MET A 426 -10.91 8.05 -4.66
CA MET A 426 -10.11 9.24 -5.00
C MET A 426 -8.63 8.92 -5.18
N VAL A 427 -8.05 8.08 -4.31
CA VAL A 427 -6.60 7.83 -4.30
C VAL A 427 -6.25 6.64 -5.20
N PHE A 428 -6.69 5.43 -4.85
CA PHE A 428 -6.32 4.22 -5.59
C PHE A 428 -6.92 4.18 -7.00
N ALA A 429 -8.18 4.62 -7.17
CA ALA A 429 -8.80 4.69 -8.50
C ALA A 429 -7.99 5.54 -9.50
N LYS A 430 -7.36 6.61 -9.01
CA LYS A 430 -6.55 7.54 -9.80
C LYS A 430 -5.09 7.10 -9.91
N GLU A 431 -4.44 6.83 -8.78
CA GLU A 431 -2.98 6.70 -8.68
C GLU A 431 -2.48 5.26 -8.64
N SER A 432 -3.29 4.26 -8.26
CA SER A 432 -2.88 2.85 -8.25
C SER A 432 -2.96 2.24 -9.63
N LYS A 433 -1.97 2.59 -10.44
CA LYS A 433 -1.78 2.09 -11.81
C LYS A 433 -0.40 1.48 -11.96
N GLU A 434 -0.24 0.65 -12.98
CA GLU A 434 1.02 0.02 -13.36
C GLU A 434 1.35 0.30 -14.82
N PHE A 435 2.62 0.17 -15.16
CA PHE A 435 3.11 0.15 -16.53
C PHE A 435 3.50 -1.27 -16.91
N PRO A 436 3.37 -1.66 -18.19
CA PRO A 436 3.68 -3.01 -18.61
C PRO A 436 5.18 -3.32 -18.47
N TYR A 437 6.04 -2.35 -18.75
CA TYR A 437 7.49 -2.55 -18.79
C TYR A 437 8.24 -1.48 -18.00
N LYS A 438 9.46 -1.81 -17.59
CA LYS A 438 10.41 -0.86 -17.01
C LYS A 438 11.81 -0.98 -17.61
N LEU A 439 12.59 0.09 -17.49
CA LEU A 439 14.04 0.07 -17.63
C LEU A 439 14.65 0.40 -16.26
N SER A 440 15.63 -0.40 -15.83
CA SER A 440 16.18 -0.28 -14.47
C SER A 440 17.70 -0.11 -14.50
N ALA A 441 18.22 0.73 -13.61
CA ALA A 441 19.66 0.87 -13.36
C ALA A 441 19.93 1.05 -11.84
N SER A 442 21.09 0.61 -11.36
CA SER A 442 21.36 0.49 -9.91
C SER A 442 22.81 0.83 -9.54
N GLY A 443 23.17 0.68 -8.26
CA GLY A 443 24.55 0.83 -7.78
C GLY A 443 25.58 -0.04 -8.53
N TRP A 444 25.16 -1.16 -9.13
CA TRP A 444 26.02 -1.98 -9.99
C TRP A 444 26.52 -1.24 -11.23
N ASP A 445 25.68 -0.42 -11.86
CA ASP A 445 26.05 0.39 -13.03
C ASP A 445 27.06 1.49 -12.70
N LEU A 446 26.98 2.04 -11.49
CA LEU A 446 27.91 3.05 -10.99
C LEU A 446 29.27 2.43 -10.62
N GLY A 447 29.23 1.25 -9.99
CA GLY A 447 30.42 0.53 -9.51
C GLY A 447 31.17 -0.30 -10.56
N LYS A 448 30.66 -0.35 -11.80
CA LYS A 448 31.25 -1.13 -12.89
C LYS A 448 32.71 -0.77 -13.17
N LYS A 449 33.50 -1.74 -13.62
CA LYS A 449 34.87 -1.50 -14.08
C LYS A 449 34.89 -0.54 -15.29
N LYS A 450 35.78 0.45 -15.24
CA LYS A 450 36.02 1.47 -16.29
C LYS A 450 37.50 1.49 -16.67
N ALA A 451 37.87 2.29 -17.67
CA ALA A 451 39.26 2.47 -18.07
C ALA A 451 40.12 3.07 -16.94
N ASN A 452 39.58 4.05 -16.23
CA ASN A 452 40.20 4.58 -15.01
C ASN A 452 39.42 4.08 -13.79
N ALA A 453 40.14 3.75 -12.72
CA ALA A 453 39.51 3.20 -11.53
C ALA A 453 38.52 4.19 -10.87
N THR A 454 37.62 3.66 -10.05
CA THR A 454 36.82 4.43 -9.08
C THR A 454 37.45 4.36 -7.70
N THR A 455 37.45 5.45 -6.94
CA THR A 455 37.93 5.48 -5.56
C THR A 455 36.86 6.02 -4.64
N GLY A 456 36.38 5.18 -3.74
CA GLY A 456 35.37 5.52 -2.75
C GLY A 456 35.92 5.63 -1.34
N PHE A 457 35.26 6.43 -0.51
CA PHE A 457 35.54 6.55 0.92
C PHE A 457 34.29 6.21 1.73
N SER A 458 34.48 5.54 2.86
CA SER A 458 33.41 5.29 3.84
C SER A 458 33.91 5.47 5.28
N GLY A 459 33.00 5.80 6.20
CA GLY A 459 33.27 5.82 7.64
C GLY A 459 33.49 4.43 8.24
N THR A 460 32.88 3.39 7.67
CA THR A 460 32.97 2.01 8.14
C THR A 460 33.21 1.07 6.96
N ASN A 461 33.29 -0.24 7.22
CA ASN A 461 33.42 -1.27 6.19
C ASN A 461 32.35 -2.35 6.32
N ASP A 462 31.24 -2.06 7.00
CA ASP A 462 30.16 -3.02 7.27
C ASP A 462 29.42 -3.42 5.99
N SER A 463 29.24 -2.49 5.05
CA SER A 463 28.53 -2.68 3.77
C SER A 463 29.36 -3.40 2.69
N ARG A 464 30.62 -3.75 2.97
CA ARG A 464 31.55 -4.35 1.98
C ARG A 464 31.00 -5.60 1.27
N TYR A 465 30.07 -6.31 1.90
CA TYR A 465 29.45 -7.52 1.40
C TYR A 465 28.41 -7.27 0.31
N VAL A 466 27.80 -6.07 0.29
CA VAL A 466 26.73 -5.69 -0.63
C VAL A 466 27.18 -4.62 -1.64
N LEU A 467 28.49 -4.37 -1.74
CA LEU A 467 29.05 -3.56 -2.83
C LEU A 467 29.07 -4.37 -4.14
N PRO A 468 29.00 -3.71 -5.30
CA PRO A 468 29.20 -4.36 -6.61
C PRO A 468 30.53 -5.13 -6.67
N LEU A 469 30.55 -6.27 -7.36
CA LEU A 469 31.72 -7.18 -7.38
C LEU A 469 33.03 -6.54 -7.87
N ASP A 470 32.92 -5.53 -8.74
CA ASP A 470 34.06 -4.80 -9.30
C ASP A 470 34.75 -3.88 -8.28
N ILE A 471 34.07 -3.51 -7.19
CA ILE A 471 34.63 -2.68 -6.12
C ILE A 471 35.26 -3.56 -5.06
N LYS A 472 36.55 -3.30 -4.77
CA LYS A 472 37.28 -4.03 -3.71
C LYS A 472 37.47 -3.15 -2.48
N GLN A 473 37.05 -3.66 -1.33
CA GLN A 473 37.37 -3.05 -0.04
C GLN A 473 38.88 -3.19 0.20
N LEU A 474 39.56 -2.05 0.37
CA LEU A 474 40.99 -1.96 0.65
C LEU A 474 41.18 -1.51 2.11
N ASP A 475 41.46 -2.47 2.98
CA ASP A 475 41.77 -2.19 4.38
C ASP A 475 43.28 -1.99 4.54
N LEU A 476 43.71 -0.74 4.70
CA LEU A 476 45.13 -0.40 4.91
C LEU A 476 45.60 -0.91 6.29
N PRO A 477 46.77 -1.56 6.40
CA PRO A 477 47.29 -2.07 7.68
C PRO A 477 47.36 -1.00 8.76
N GLU A 478 47.76 0.22 8.40
CA GLU A 478 47.86 1.38 9.29
C GLU A 478 46.50 1.81 9.85
N GLN A 479 45.41 1.55 9.11
CA GLN A 479 44.05 1.98 9.45
C GLN A 479 43.16 0.83 9.94
N LYS A 480 43.63 -0.41 9.96
CA LYS A 480 42.87 -1.59 10.39
C LYS A 480 42.33 -1.47 11.82
N HIS A 481 43.01 -0.68 12.67
CA HIS A 481 42.62 -0.45 14.05
C HIS A 481 41.48 0.57 14.23
N THR A 482 41.14 1.36 13.20
CA THR A 482 40.20 2.49 13.32
C THR A 482 38.79 2.08 13.74
N ASN A 483 38.24 1.01 13.16
CA ASN A 483 36.95 0.44 13.60
C ASN A 483 36.95 0.06 15.08
N ALA A 484 38.02 -0.59 15.54
CA ALA A 484 38.16 -0.98 16.94
C ALA A 484 38.36 0.23 17.85
N LEU A 485 39.05 1.27 17.38
CA LEU A 485 39.28 2.51 18.11
C LEU A 485 37.97 3.23 18.45
N VAL A 486 37.06 3.34 17.49
CA VAL A 486 35.76 3.98 17.72
C VAL A 486 34.93 3.20 18.73
N LEU A 487 34.89 1.87 18.61
CA LEU A 487 34.22 1.02 19.62
C LEU A 487 34.88 1.14 20.99
N ASN A 488 36.21 1.22 21.06
CA ASN A 488 36.95 1.44 22.29
C ASN A 488 36.62 2.79 22.95
N HIS A 489 36.35 3.84 22.16
CA HIS A 489 35.86 5.12 22.70
C HIS A 489 34.45 5.01 23.28
N ILE A 490 33.55 4.25 22.63
CA ILE A 490 32.19 4.04 23.12
C ILE A 490 32.17 3.15 24.38
N LEU A 491 33.03 2.13 24.44
CA LEU A 491 33.09 1.16 25.55
C LEU A 491 33.74 1.68 26.84
N ARG A 492 34.18 2.93 26.88
CA ARG A 492 34.81 3.48 28.08
C ARG A 492 33.82 3.62 29.25
N PRO A 493 34.29 3.60 30.51
CA PRO A 493 33.43 3.66 31.69
C PRO A 493 32.57 4.92 31.81
N GLU A 494 32.96 6.03 31.19
CA GLU A 494 32.18 7.26 31.17
C GLU A 494 30.90 7.11 30.34
N SER A 495 30.89 6.16 29.40
CA SER A 495 29.71 5.80 28.63
C SER A 495 28.86 4.81 29.42
N THR A 496 27.59 5.12 29.61
CA THR A 496 26.69 4.26 30.39
C THR A 496 25.39 3.95 29.63
N THR A 497 24.55 3.14 30.24
CA THR A 497 23.20 2.83 29.76
C THR A 497 22.17 3.42 30.72
N ALA A 498 20.97 3.70 30.20
CA ALA A 498 19.81 4.10 30.96
C ALA A 498 18.59 3.31 30.44
N VAL A 499 18.03 2.45 31.29
CA VAL A 499 16.89 1.60 30.96
C VAL A 499 15.59 2.29 31.40
N MET A 500 14.52 2.12 30.62
CA MET A 500 13.20 2.65 30.98
C MET A 500 12.67 2.03 32.29
N SER A 501 12.06 2.85 33.16
CA SER A 501 11.48 2.39 34.44
C SER A 501 10.34 1.37 34.24
N ALA A 502 10.19 0.46 35.21
CA ALA A 502 9.16 -0.56 35.26
C ALA A 502 7.72 0.01 35.37
N ASP A 503 7.55 1.19 35.94
CA ASP A 503 6.25 1.86 36.12
C ASP A 503 5.66 2.40 34.81
N MET A 504 6.48 2.47 33.75
CA MET A 504 6.10 2.90 32.40
C MET A 504 5.73 1.71 31.50
N LYS A 505 4.83 0.84 31.99
CA LYS A 505 4.40 -0.41 31.33
C LYS A 505 3.38 -0.15 30.22
N GLY A 506 3.72 -0.50 28.97
CA GLY A 506 2.76 -0.67 27.87
C GLY A 506 2.86 0.33 26.70
N THR A 507 3.79 1.28 26.73
CA THR A 507 3.92 2.33 25.71
C THR A 507 5.35 2.42 25.15
N ALA A 508 5.49 2.67 23.84
CA ALA A 508 6.78 3.06 23.25
C ALA A 508 7.39 4.29 23.94
N LEU A 509 8.72 4.47 23.82
CA LEU A 509 9.39 5.68 24.29
C LEU A 509 8.87 6.87 23.46
N ASP A 510 8.00 7.69 24.03
CA ASP A 510 7.59 8.97 23.44
C ASP A 510 8.54 10.09 23.85
N SER A 511 8.39 11.26 23.20
CA SER A 511 9.20 12.44 23.50
C SER A 511 9.17 12.85 24.98
N THR A 512 8.03 12.69 25.64
CA THR A 512 7.83 13.12 27.03
C THR A 512 8.57 12.19 27.99
N TYR A 513 8.50 10.88 27.74
CA TYR A 513 9.26 9.89 28.51
C TYR A 513 10.76 10.02 28.30
N LEU A 514 11.23 10.27 27.07
CA LEU A 514 12.64 10.55 26.82
C LEU A 514 13.13 11.76 27.63
N LEU A 515 12.39 12.87 27.62
CA LEU A 515 12.74 14.06 28.42
C LEU A 515 12.73 13.76 29.92
N SER A 516 11.77 13.00 30.42
CA SER A 516 11.73 12.59 31.83
C SER A 516 12.92 11.71 32.21
N MET A 517 13.34 10.81 31.32
CA MET A 517 14.51 9.96 31.53
C MET A 517 15.78 10.82 31.59
N VAL A 518 15.95 11.74 30.64
CA VAL A 518 17.11 12.64 30.57
C VAL A 518 17.19 13.57 31.77
N ALA A 519 16.06 14.12 32.22
CA ALA A 519 16.00 15.01 33.38
C ALA A 519 16.37 14.32 34.71
N ASN A 520 16.10 13.02 34.83
CA ASN A 520 16.39 12.22 36.03
C ASN A 520 17.80 11.62 36.07
N MET A 521 18.63 11.84 35.03
CA MET A 521 20.00 11.31 35.01
C MET A 521 20.90 12.06 36.01
N SER A 522 21.79 11.32 36.70
CA SER A 522 22.72 11.89 37.68
C SER A 522 23.75 12.85 37.06
N SER A 523 24.07 12.67 35.78
CA SER A 523 24.94 13.53 34.99
C SER A 523 24.14 14.39 34.01
N ARG A 524 24.51 15.66 33.87
CA ARG A 524 23.84 16.59 32.95
C ARG A 524 24.06 16.18 31.49
N VAL A 525 22.98 15.98 30.75
CA VAL A 525 22.99 15.71 29.31
C VAL A 525 22.83 17.02 28.55
N ARG A 526 23.79 17.34 27.68
CA ARG A 526 23.78 18.58 26.87
C ARG A 526 23.38 18.34 25.41
N VAL A 527 23.42 17.08 24.98
CA VAL A 527 23.14 16.69 23.59
C VAL A 527 22.15 15.54 23.57
N ILE A 528 21.18 15.56 22.68
CA ILE A 528 20.32 14.41 22.37
C ILE A 528 20.57 14.03 20.91
N LEU A 529 20.93 12.76 20.70
CA LEU A 529 21.14 12.14 19.40
C LEU A 529 20.00 11.13 19.17
N ASP A 530 18.97 11.53 18.43
CA ASP A 530 17.79 10.69 18.18
C ASP A 530 17.99 9.73 17.00
N VAL A 531 19.07 8.95 17.01
CA VAL A 531 19.39 7.99 15.95
C VAL A 531 18.39 6.83 15.88
N GLY A 532 17.70 6.54 16.99
CA GLY A 532 16.63 5.54 17.06
C GLY A 532 15.25 6.04 16.60
N ALA A 533 15.13 7.31 16.19
CA ALA A 533 13.89 7.97 15.81
C ALA A 533 12.77 7.75 16.85
N GLN A 534 13.03 8.04 18.11
CA GLN A 534 12.07 7.89 19.20
C GLN A 534 11.19 9.14 19.38
N VAL A 535 11.63 10.32 18.94
CA VAL A 535 10.85 11.56 19.03
C VAL A 535 9.85 11.64 17.86
N VAL A 536 8.88 10.72 17.75
CA VAL A 536 7.95 10.64 16.59
C VAL A 536 6.72 11.56 16.74
N ASP A 537 6.39 11.95 17.97
CA ASP A 537 5.14 12.62 18.34
C ASP A 537 5.20 14.16 18.33
N ARG A 538 6.39 14.77 18.18
CA ARG A 538 6.61 16.23 18.19
C ARG A 538 7.50 16.69 17.04
N THR A 539 7.40 17.94 16.61
CA THR A 539 8.40 18.54 15.70
C THR A 539 9.73 18.80 16.42
N ASN A 540 10.80 19.03 15.67
CA ASN A 540 12.11 19.37 16.27
C ASN A 540 12.04 20.64 17.13
N LEU A 541 11.31 21.66 16.65
CA LEU A 541 11.08 22.89 17.39
C LEU A 541 10.29 22.66 18.68
N GLU A 542 9.20 21.89 18.61
CA GLU A 542 8.37 21.56 19.78
C GLU A 542 9.17 20.78 20.82
N PHE A 543 9.94 19.79 20.39
CA PHE A 543 10.81 19.00 21.26
C PHE A 543 11.86 19.88 21.93
N SER A 544 12.59 20.70 21.16
CA SER A 544 13.61 21.61 21.69
C SER A 544 13.03 22.63 22.67
N LYS A 545 11.80 23.10 22.42
CA LYS A 545 11.09 24.01 23.34
C LYS A 545 10.77 23.33 24.68
N GLU A 546 10.24 22.11 24.65
CA GLU A 546 9.95 21.37 25.89
C GLU A 546 11.24 20.97 26.62
N TRP A 547 12.29 20.59 25.89
CA TRP A 547 13.58 20.24 26.50
C TRP A 547 14.23 21.44 27.19
N LEU A 548 14.19 22.63 26.58
CA LEU A 548 14.74 23.85 27.19
C LEU A 548 14.05 24.19 28.51
N LYS A 549 12.74 23.95 28.63
CA LYS A 549 11.98 24.20 29.87
C LYS A 549 12.47 23.34 31.04
N CYS A 550 12.95 22.12 30.77
CA CYS A 550 13.54 21.25 31.80
C CYS A 550 14.79 21.88 32.46
N TYR A 551 15.40 22.89 31.84
CA TYR A 551 16.59 23.60 32.33
C TYR A 551 16.29 25.03 32.82
N ASN A 552 15.02 25.38 33.06
CA ASN A 552 14.64 26.73 33.49
C ASN A 552 15.36 27.20 34.76
N SER A 553 15.68 26.28 35.68
CA SER A 553 16.41 26.56 36.93
C SER A 553 17.93 26.73 36.76
N ASP A 554 18.48 26.56 35.55
CA ASP A 554 19.91 26.64 35.27
C ASP A 554 20.24 27.85 34.40
N ASP A 555 20.68 28.96 35.01
CA ASP A 555 20.93 30.23 34.31
C ASP A 555 22.02 30.16 33.22
N HIS A 556 22.87 29.13 33.23
CA HIS A 556 23.90 28.93 32.23
C HIS A 556 23.35 28.39 30.89
N THR A 557 22.22 27.67 30.92
CA THR A 557 21.61 27.10 29.71
C THR A 557 20.65 28.10 29.06
N ARG A 558 21.07 28.72 27.95
CA ARG A 558 20.36 29.87 27.36
C ARG A 558 19.59 29.56 26.07
N ALA A 559 19.97 28.50 25.35
CA ALA A 559 19.35 28.17 24.07
C ALA A 559 19.47 26.67 23.72
N VAL A 560 18.77 26.26 22.66
CA VAL A 560 18.84 24.92 22.06
C VAL A 560 19.09 25.03 20.56
N VAL A 561 20.11 24.33 20.07
CA VAL A 561 20.40 24.15 18.65
C VAL A 561 19.61 22.96 18.12
N PHE A 562 18.95 23.12 16.97
CA PHE A 562 18.19 22.07 16.28
C PHE A 562 18.14 22.35 14.77
N PHE A 563 17.56 21.44 13.99
CA PHE A 563 17.34 21.63 12.56
C PHE A 563 15.87 21.91 12.26
N ASP A 564 15.60 22.88 11.38
CA ASP A 564 14.25 23.14 10.86
C ASP A 564 13.88 22.18 9.71
N ASP A 565 12.67 22.33 9.19
CA ASP A 565 12.14 21.49 8.10
C ASP A 565 12.85 21.75 6.75
N PHE A 566 13.73 22.76 6.67
CA PHE A 566 14.48 23.13 5.48
C PHE A 566 15.98 22.75 5.58
N ASP A 567 16.33 21.85 6.51
CA ASP A 567 17.69 21.40 6.80
C ASP A 567 18.65 22.54 7.21
N ASN A 568 18.15 23.65 7.79
CA ASN A 568 18.96 24.74 8.33
C ASN A 568 19.22 24.55 9.82
N ILE A 569 20.42 24.94 10.28
CA ILE A 569 20.78 24.90 11.71
C ILE A 569 20.22 26.13 12.40
N MET A 570 19.24 25.91 13.28
CA MET A 570 18.51 26.94 14.01
C MET A 570 18.83 26.93 15.50
N VAL A 571 18.61 28.06 16.17
CA VAL A 571 18.76 28.23 17.61
C VAL A 571 17.47 28.79 18.20
N LEU A 572 16.92 28.11 19.21
CA LEU A 572 15.80 28.56 20.02
C LEU A 572 16.32 29.07 21.37
N ASN A 573 16.11 30.35 21.68
CA ASN A 573 16.50 30.92 22.98
C ASN A 573 15.36 30.92 24.01
N ARG A 574 15.66 31.27 25.27
CA ARG A 574 14.65 31.36 26.37
C ARG A 574 13.49 32.33 26.12
N SER A 575 13.67 33.34 25.26
CA SER A 575 12.57 34.26 24.91
C SER A 575 11.59 33.67 23.88
N GLY A 576 11.89 32.48 23.35
CA GLY A 576 11.11 31.85 22.29
C GLY A 576 11.48 32.30 20.88
N LYS A 577 12.54 33.13 20.74
CA LYS A 577 13.03 33.57 19.43
C LYS A 577 13.82 32.44 18.76
N VAL A 578 13.54 32.23 17.48
CA VAL A 578 14.23 31.27 16.60
C VAL A 578 15.02 32.05 15.54
N GLU A 579 16.31 31.74 15.38
CA GLU A 579 17.20 32.36 14.38
C GLU A 579 18.27 31.36 13.89
N GLU A 580 18.88 31.61 12.74
CA GLU A 580 19.96 30.76 12.20
C GLU A 580 21.20 30.80 13.10
N LEU A 581 21.84 29.64 13.33
CA LEU A 581 23.00 29.54 14.23
C LEU A 581 24.12 30.48 13.84
N GLN A 582 24.50 30.52 12.54
CA GLN A 582 25.63 31.32 12.03
C GLN A 582 25.44 32.84 12.24
N GLY A 583 24.19 33.31 12.24
CA GLY A 583 23.86 34.72 12.50
C GLY A 583 23.64 35.05 13.98
N SER A 584 23.60 34.03 14.84
CA SER A 584 23.30 34.17 16.27
C SER A 584 24.57 34.35 17.11
N PRO A 585 24.50 35.00 18.29
CA PRO A 585 25.63 35.04 19.22
C PRO A 585 26.02 33.66 19.77
N PHE A 586 25.17 32.65 19.56
CA PHE A 586 25.38 31.28 20.03
C PHE A 586 26.28 30.45 19.12
N ALA A 587 26.63 30.93 17.91
CA ALA A 587 27.61 30.28 17.03
C ALA A 587 28.95 30.01 17.73
N ASP A 588 29.42 31.00 18.51
CA ASP A 588 30.68 30.95 19.26
C ASP A 588 30.48 30.55 20.73
N GLN A 589 29.23 30.40 21.19
CA GLN A 589 28.85 30.13 22.59
C GLN A 589 28.07 28.82 22.74
N LEU A 590 28.51 27.77 22.03
CA LEU A 590 27.86 26.45 22.10
C LEU A 590 27.89 25.84 23.50
N ASP A 591 28.78 26.29 24.38
CA ASP A 591 28.85 25.93 25.81
C ASP A 591 27.57 26.29 26.59
N GLN A 592 26.85 27.33 26.18
CA GLN A 592 25.58 27.75 26.79
C GLN A 592 24.35 27.08 26.16
N CYS A 593 24.56 26.21 25.16
CA CYS A 593 23.49 25.64 24.34
C CYS A 593 23.30 24.14 24.59
N LEU A 594 22.04 23.70 24.60
CA LEU A 594 21.69 22.30 24.36
C LEU A 594 21.72 22.03 22.86
N VAL A 595 21.92 20.78 22.44
CA VAL A 595 21.95 20.41 21.03
C VAL A 595 21.05 19.20 20.79
N PHE A 596 20.06 19.33 19.93
CA PHE A 596 19.19 18.24 19.50
C PHE A 596 19.49 17.91 18.03
N LEU A 597 19.92 16.67 17.79
CA LEU A 597 20.07 16.11 16.45
C LEU A 597 19.07 14.98 16.28
N ASP A 598 18.16 15.13 15.33
CA ASP A 598 17.21 14.08 14.95
C ASP A 598 17.90 12.96 14.13
N GLU A 599 17.12 11.97 13.71
CA GLU A 599 17.63 10.84 12.92
C GLU A 599 18.36 11.29 11.63
N ALA A 600 17.79 12.23 10.88
CA ALA A 600 18.33 12.71 9.61
C ALA A 600 19.68 13.44 9.79
N HIS A 601 19.78 14.23 10.86
CA HIS A 601 20.90 15.12 11.13
C HIS A 601 21.98 14.50 12.02
N THR A 602 21.84 13.22 12.39
CA THR A 602 22.90 12.44 13.05
C THR A 602 24.02 12.00 12.10
N ARG A 603 23.82 12.13 10.78
CA ARG A 603 24.85 11.95 9.72
C ARG A 603 25.16 13.30 9.06
N GLY A 604 26.36 13.47 8.51
CA GLY A 604 26.77 14.69 7.78
C GLY A 604 27.02 15.96 8.60
N THR A 605 26.33 16.16 9.73
CA THR A 605 26.45 17.37 10.57
C THR A 605 27.79 17.44 11.30
N ASP A 606 28.39 18.64 11.35
CA ASP A 606 29.61 18.92 12.12
C ASP A 606 29.42 20.16 13.02
N LEU A 607 29.38 19.93 14.34
CA LEU A 607 29.29 20.98 15.37
C LEU A 607 30.48 20.87 16.30
N ARG A 608 31.09 22.02 16.65
CA ARG A 608 32.24 22.10 17.55
C ARG A 608 31.80 22.08 19.01
N LEU A 609 31.36 20.91 19.46
CA LEU A 609 30.84 20.72 20.81
C LEU A 609 31.95 20.82 21.90
N PRO A 610 31.65 21.40 23.08
CA PRO A 610 32.57 21.46 24.22
C PRO A 610 33.02 20.08 24.74
N THR A 611 34.18 20.04 25.40
CA THR A 611 34.83 18.78 25.84
C THR A 611 34.08 18.03 26.93
N ASP A 612 33.29 18.72 27.74
CA ASP A 612 32.57 18.19 28.89
C ASP A 612 31.15 17.70 28.52
N TYR A 613 30.77 17.78 27.25
CA TYR A 613 29.43 17.42 26.80
C TYR A 613 29.17 15.93 26.89
N ARG A 614 27.99 15.59 27.41
CA ARG A 614 27.45 14.23 27.43
C ARG A 614 26.19 14.16 26.57
N ALA A 615 26.12 13.14 25.71
CA ALA A 615 25.00 12.93 24.80
C ALA A 615 24.10 11.77 25.24
N ALA A 616 22.78 11.97 25.23
CA ALA A 616 21.81 10.88 25.29
C ALA A 616 21.54 10.36 23.88
N VAL A 617 21.78 9.07 23.66
CA VAL A 617 21.64 8.40 22.37
C VAL A 617 20.42 7.50 22.42
N THR A 618 19.43 7.76 21.58
CA THR A 618 18.23 6.91 21.52
C THR A 618 18.50 5.66 20.70
N LEU A 619 17.92 4.53 21.09
CA LEU A 619 17.99 3.28 20.34
C LEU A 619 16.64 2.96 19.71
N GLY A 620 16.63 2.37 18.52
CA GLY A 620 15.42 2.03 17.78
C GLY A 620 15.54 0.69 17.04
N ALA A 621 14.40 0.15 16.62
CA ALA A 621 14.37 -1.11 15.85
C ALA A 621 15.20 -0.99 14.56
N ASN A 622 15.88 -2.08 14.17
CA ASN A 622 16.71 -2.15 12.95
C ASN A 622 17.87 -1.14 12.91
N LEU A 623 18.29 -0.57 14.06
CA LEU A 623 19.44 0.32 14.12
C LEU A 623 20.75 -0.47 14.00
N THR A 624 21.46 -0.27 12.90
CA THR A 624 22.74 -0.94 12.62
C THR A 624 23.89 -0.33 13.42
N LYS A 625 24.98 -1.10 13.58
CA LYS A 625 26.22 -0.63 14.23
C LYS A 625 26.74 0.62 13.55
N ASP A 626 26.82 0.61 12.22
CA ASP A 626 27.32 1.74 11.44
C ASP A 626 26.57 3.03 11.79
N ARG A 627 25.23 3.06 11.68
CA ARG A 627 24.42 4.23 12.01
C ARG A 627 24.59 4.69 13.47
N LEU A 628 24.58 3.75 14.41
CA LEU A 628 24.80 4.03 15.83
C LEU A 628 26.16 4.70 16.07
N VAL A 629 27.22 4.12 15.50
CA VAL A 629 28.59 4.60 15.65
C VAL A 629 28.78 5.96 14.96
N GLN A 630 28.20 6.16 13.77
CA GLN A 630 28.24 7.43 13.05
C GLN A 630 27.57 8.57 13.83
N ALA A 631 26.45 8.28 14.48
CA ALA A 631 25.75 9.21 15.37
C ALA A 631 26.58 9.53 16.62
N CYS A 632 27.09 8.51 17.33
CA CYS A 632 27.97 8.72 18.48
C CYS A 632 29.18 9.60 18.14
N MET A 633 29.74 9.45 16.94
CA MET A 633 30.89 10.24 16.47
C MET A 633 30.54 11.69 16.06
N ARG A 634 29.29 12.15 16.25
CA ARG A 634 28.99 13.59 16.33
C ARG A 634 29.63 14.22 17.57
N MET A 635 29.85 13.43 18.62
CA MET A 635 30.72 13.76 19.74
C MET A 635 32.19 13.60 19.31
N ARG A 636 32.74 14.56 18.56
CA ARG A 636 34.09 14.48 17.96
C ARG A 636 35.22 14.26 18.97
N LYS A 637 35.00 14.57 20.25
CA LYS A 637 35.93 14.35 21.37
C LYS A 637 35.46 13.19 22.28
N LEU A 638 34.72 12.22 21.74
CA LEU A 638 34.31 11.01 22.46
C LEU A 638 35.55 10.25 22.96
N GLY A 639 35.59 9.92 24.25
CA GLY A 639 36.79 9.37 24.88
C GLY A 639 37.94 10.39 25.05
N LYS A 640 37.68 11.67 24.86
CA LYS A 640 38.60 12.79 25.15
C LYS A 640 37.84 13.90 25.91
N GLY A 641 37.06 13.48 26.91
CA GLY A 641 36.17 14.33 27.72
C GLY A 641 34.69 14.07 27.44
N GLN A 642 34.30 13.98 26.17
CA GLN A 642 32.90 13.73 25.81
C GLN A 642 32.53 12.27 26.05
N SER A 643 31.27 12.04 26.42
CA SER A 643 30.71 10.72 26.75
C SER A 643 29.29 10.56 26.22
N VAL A 644 28.78 9.32 26.22
CA VAL A 644 27.41 9.00 25.78
C VAL A 644 26.64 8.22 26.84
N VAL A 645 25.32 8.35 26.82
CA VAL A 645 24.41 7.48 27.57
C VAL A 645 23.39 6.90 26.61
N PHE A 646 23.33 5.57 26.53
CA PHE A 646 22.36 4.90 25.67
C PHE A 646 21.02 4.80 26.39
N CYS A 647 20.01 5.48 25.86
CA CYS A 647 18.62 5.36 26.30
C CYS A 647 18.03 4.09 25.66
N ILE A 648 17.71 3.09 26.47
CA ILE A 648 17.27 1.77 26.00
C ILE A 648 15.75 1.66 26.17
N PRO A 649 14.97 1.72 25.07
CA PRO A 649 13.55 1.41 25.13
C PRO A 649 13.32 -0.08 25.42
N ARG A 650 12.15 -0.41 25.96
CA ARG A 650 11.80 -1.80 26.29
C ARG A 650 11.87 -2.77 25.10
N GLU A 651 11.50 -2.31 23.91
CA GLU A 651 11.63 -3.10 22.68
C GLU A 651 13.07 -3.60 22.50
N ILE A 652 14.04 -2.70 22.74
CA ILE A 652 15.47 -2.97 22.54
C ILE A 652 16.04 -3.78 23.70
N GLU A 653 15.66 -3.46 24.94
CA GLU A 653 15.97 -4.25 26.13
C GLU A 653 15.59 -5.73 25.93
N GLN A 654 14.36 -6.02 25.46
CA GLN A 654 13.93 -7.38 25.19
C GLN A 654 14.77 -8.07 24.10
N LYS A 655 15.13 -7.34 23.03
CA LYS A 655 16.00 -7.86 21.97
C LYS A 655 17.39 -8.21 22.52
N ILE A 656 17.97 -7.33 23.34
CA ILE A 656 19.26 -7.56 24.01
C ILE A 656 19.20 -8.78 24.94
N HIS A 657 18.18 -8.91 25.78
CA HIS A 657 18.04 -10.05 26.69
C HIS A 657 17.90 -11.39 25.96
N ARG A 658 17.18 -11.42 24.84
CA ARG A 658 17.07 -12.63 23.99
C ARG A 658 18.42 -13.01 23.40
N LEU A 659 19.16 -12.02 22.91
CA LEU A 659 20.46 -12.22 22.27
C LEU A 659 21.52 -12.73 23.26
N THR A 660 21.48 -12.25 24.49
CA THR A 660 22.41 -12.63 25.57
C THR A 660 21.97 -13.89 26.32
N GLY A 661 20.80 -14.46 26.03
CA GLY A 661 20.25 -15.61 26.74
C GLY A 661 19.84 -15.33 28.19
N ARG A 662 19.79 -14.06 28.62
CA ARG A 662 19.53 -13.63 30.00
C ARG A 662 18.04 -13.49 30.34
N ALA A 663 17.14 -14.14 29.60
CA ALA A 663 15.69 -13.92 29.62
C ALA A 663 14.96 -14.19 30.97
N ARG A 664 15.64 -14.69 32.01
CA ARG A 664 15.04 -15.06 33.31
C ARG A 664 15.89 -14.79 34.55
N ALA A 665 17.03 -14.11 34.45
CA ALA A 665 17.83 -13.77 35.63
C ALA A 665 17.41 -12.40 36.21
N ALA A 666 17.66 -12.18 37.51
CA ALA A 666 17.45 -10.95 38.28
C ALA A 666 17.79 -9.65 37.50
N PRO A 667 17.28 -8.45 37.89
CA PRO A 667 17.58 -7.19 37.20
C PRO A 667 19.09 -7.04 37.07
N CYS A 668 19.59 -7.32 35.87
CA CYS A 668 20.99 -7.33 35.54
C CYS A 668 21.20 -6.08 34.72
N ASP A 669 22.05 -5.19 35.21
CA ASP A 669 22.31 -3.91 34.55
C ASP A 669 22.81 -4.17 33.11
N LEU A 670 22.02 -3.73 32.13
CA LEU A 670 22.42 -3.79 30.72
C LEU A 670 23.68 -2.96 30.55
N THR A 671 24.71 -3.52 29.95
CA THR A 671 25.98 -2.82 29.72
C THR A 671 26.03 -2.19 28.33
N VAL A 672 26.96 -1.24 28.13
CA VAL A 672 27.24 -0.70 26.78
C VAL A 672 27.68 -1.80 25.82
N SER A 673 28.39 -2.82 26.32
CA SER A 673 28.80 -3.97 25.50
C SER A 673 27.58 -4.74 24.97
N ASP A 674 26.54 -4.93 25.78
CA ASP A 674 25.32 -5.62 25.37
C ASP A 674 24.59 -4.86 24.25
N VAL A 675 24.58 -3.51 24.33
CA VAL A 675 24.03 -2.63 23.27
C VAL A 675 24.80 -2.77 21.95
N ILE A 676 26.13 -2.76 22.01
CA ILE A 676 26.97 -2.89 20.80
C ILE A 676 26.79 -4.29 20.17
N CYS A 677 26.77 -5.35 20.97
CA CYS A 677 26.50 -6.71 20.49
C CYS A 677 25.15 -6.80 19.77
N TRP A 678 24.12 -6.15 20.32
CA TRP A 678 22.82 -6.05 19.66
C TRP A 678 22.89 -5.30 18.33
N ALA A 679 23.51 -4.11 18.28
CA ALA A 679 23.63 -3.33 17.04
C ALA A 679 24.43 -4.07 15.94
N ILE A 680 25.44 -4.86 16.32
CA ILE A 680 26.15 -5.75 15.39
C ILE A 680 25.21 -6.83 14.83
N SER A 681 24.40 -7.46 15.68
CA SER A 681 23.43 -8.44 15.22
C SER A 681 22.40 -7.84 14.28
N GLU A 682 21.91 -6.63 14.55
CA GLU A 682 21.02 -5.89 13.65
C GLU A 682 21.70 -5.62 12.29
N THR A 683 23.00 -5.32 12.28
CA THR A 683 23.79 -5.16 11.04
C THR A 683 23.83 -6.45 10.23
N CYS A 684 24.13 -7.60 10.88
CA CYS A 684 24.12 -8.90 10.21
C CYS A 684 22.73 -9.25 9.67
N GLN A 685 21.67 -8.94 10.41
CA GLN A 685 20.30 -9.15 9.97
C GLN A 685 19.92 -8.24 8.81
N SER A 686 20.34 -6.96 8.80
CA SER A 686 20.13 -6.04 7.69
C SER A 686 20.79 -6.56 6.41
N LEU A 687 22.08 -6.93 6.50
CA LEU A 687 22.81 -7.49 5.36
C LEU A 687 22.16 -8.76 4.81
N ARG A 688 21.70 -9.67 5.69
CA ARG A 688 21.00 -10.88 5.25
C ARG A 688 19.72 -10.58 4.46
N ARG A 689 19.03 -9.47 4.75
CA ARG A 689 17.83 -9.05 4.01
C ARG A 689 18.18 -8.31 2.71
N GLU A 690 19.33 -7.64 2.66
CA GLU A 690 19.82 -6.88 1.50
C GLU A 690 20.48 -7.76 0.41
N VAL A 691 21.13 -8.87 0.78
CA VAL A 691 21.82 -9.78 -0.16
C VAL A 691 20.90 -10.33 -1.27
N PRO A 692 19.64 -10.73 -1.02
CA PRO A 692 18.71 -11.12 -2.07
C PRO A 692 18.48 -10.03 -3.13
N LEU A 693 18.34 -8.77 -2.71
CA LEU A 693 18.17 -7.63 -3.61
C LEU A 693 19.45 -7.36 -4.41
N TRP A 694 20.61 -7.38 -3.72
CA TRP A 694 21.93 -7.29 -4.35
C TRP A 694 22.11 -8.31 -5.47
N LEU A 695 21.68 -9.56 -5.22
CA LEU A 695 21.78 -10.67 -6.17
C LEU A 695 20.91 -10.42 -7.41
N THR A 696 19.62 -10.07 -7.23
CA THR A 696 18.71 -9.79 -8.35
C THR A 696 19.25 -8.66 -9.23
N GLN A 697 19.73 -7.57 -8.61
CA GLN A 697 20.35 -6.46 -9.34
C GLN A 697 21.64 -6.87 -10.05
N GLY A 698 22.46 -7.74 -9.44
CA GLY A 698 23.70 -8.25 -10.03
C GLY A 698 23.47 -9.15 -11.26
N ILE A 699 22.45 -10.01 -11.22
CA ILE A 699 22.05 -10.86 -12.35
C ILE A 699 21.57 -9.98 -13.51
N ARG A 700 20.73 -8.99 -13.22
CA ARG A 700 20.27 -8.02 -14.22
C ARG A 700 21.45 -7.27 -14.84
N PHE A 701 22.38 -6.80 -14.02
CA PHE A 701 23.57 -6.09 -14.50
C PHE A 701 24.42 -6.96 -15.43
N ASP A 702 24.65 -8.24 -15.10
CA ASP A 702 25.39 -9.16 -15.97
C ASP A 702 24.71 -9.36 -17.33
N HIS A 703 23.38 -9.49 -17.33
CA HIS A 703 22.60 -9.56 -18.56
C HIS A 703 22.69 -8.26 -19.37
N GLN A 704 22.43 -7.11 -18.75
CA GLN A 704 22.45 -5.80 -19.40
C GLN A 704 23.82 -5.47 -19.98
N ARG A 705 24.92 -5.90 -19.35
CA ARG A 705 26.28 -5.72 -19.87
C ARG A 705 26.45 -6.34 -21.26
N ARG A 706 25.92 -7.54 -21.49
CA ARG A 706 25.97 -8.20 -22.81
C ARG A 706 25.16 -7.42 -23.85
N LEU A 707 24.00 -6.90 -23.44
CA LEU A 707 23.17 -6.07 -24.32
C LEU A 707 23.84 -4.74 -24.67
N TRP A 708 24.62 -4.14 -23.75
CA TRP A 708 25.41 -2.95 -24.05
C TRP A 708 26.50 -3.24 -25.09
N ASP A 709 27.21 -4.37 -24.95
CA ASP A 709 28.22 -4.79 -25.94
C ASP A 709 27.58 -5.02 -27.33
N GLU A 710 26.38 -5.61 -27.38
CA GLU A 710 25.60 -5.77 -28.61
C GLU A 710 25.16 -4.43 -29.21
N LEU A 711 24.69 -3.49 -28.38
CA LEU A 711 24.25 -2.16 -28.80
C LEU A 711 25.41 -1.36 -29.42
N ASP A 712 26.58 -1.41 -28.78
CA ASP A 712 27.79 -0.73 -29.24
C ASP A 712 28.36 -1.36 -30.54
N ALA A 713 28.16 -2.68 -30.72
CA ALA A 713 28.55 -3.38 -31.95
C ALA A 713 27.58 -3.17 -33.13
N CYS A 714 26.35 -2.73 -32.90
CA CYS A 714 25.35 -2.52 -33.95
C CYS A 714 25.71 -1.36 -34.87
N GLY A 715 25.68 -1.60 -36.19
CA GLY A 715 25.96 -0.59 -37.22
C GLY A 715 24.74 0.19 -37.74
N ASP A 716 23.52 -0.33 -37.57
CA ASP A 716 22.30 0.27 -38.10
C ASP A 716 21.26 0.64 -37.01
N HIS A 717 20.43 1.65 -37.28
CA HIS A 717 19.47 2.18 -36.29
C HIS A 717 18.34 1.22 -35.93
N LEU A 718 17.93 0.33 -36.84
CA LEU A 718 16.84 -0.62 -36.58
C LEU A 718 17.29 -1.68 -35.59
N SER A 719 18.49 -2.23 -35.78
CA SER A 719 19.10 -3.17 -34.82
C SER A 719 19.34 -2.51 -33.46
N ARG A 720 19.78 -1.24 -33.40
CA ARG A 720 19.90 -0.52 -32.12
C ARG A 720 18.58 -0.32 -31.40
N SER A 721 17.51 0.00 -32.13
CA SER A 721 16.17 0.15 -31.55
C SER A 721 15.65 -1.19 -31.00
N ALA A 722 15.85 -2.29 -31.74
CA ALA A 722 15.49 -3.63 -31.28
C ALA A 722 16.29 -4.06 -30.04
N CYS A 723 17.61 -3.82 -30.04
CA CYS A 723 18.48 -4.10 -28.90
C CYS A 723 18.06 -3.28 -27.67
N ALA A 724 17.78 -1.98 -27.82
CA ALA A 724 17.29 -1.13 -26.74
C ALA A 724 15.94 -1.62 -26.16
N GLN A 725 15.07 -2.21 -26.98
CA GLN A 725 13.82 -2.82 -26.50
C GLN A 725 14.06 -4.09 -25.67
N SER A 726 15.14 -4.83 -25.91
CA SER A 726 15.52 -6.00 -25.12
C SER A 726 15.96 -5.68 -23.68
N PHE A 727 16.26 -4.42 -23.38
CA PHE A 727 16.53 -3.97 -22.00
C PHE A 727 15.26 -3.87 -21.13
N ARG A 728 14.07 -3.95 -21.74
CA ARG A 728 12.80 -3.81 -21.03
C ARG A 728 12.52 -5.04 -20.16
N GLU A 729 12.20 -4.80 -18.90
CA GLU A 729 11.77 -5.82 -17.95
C GLU A 729 10.25 -5.74 -17.76
N ASP A 730 9.59 -6.86 -17.47
CA ASP A 730 8.19 -6.87 -17.05
C ASP A 730 8.05 -6.13 -15.71
N GLU A 731 7.33 -5.01 -15.70
CA GLU A 731 7.05 -4.27 -14.46
C GLU A 731 5.74 -4.74 -13.82
N ALA A 732 4.72 -4.90 -14.66
CA ALA A 732 3.43 -5.37 -14.23
C ALA A 732 3.41 -6.90 -14.09
N LEU A 733 3.27 -7.37 -12.84
CA LEU A 733 3.19 -8.78 -12.51
C LEU A 733 1.81 -9.12 -11.97
N SER A 734 1.17 -10.13 -12.56
CA SER A 734 -0.10 -10.69 -12.08
C SER A 734 0.02 -11.27 -10.69
N LEU A 735 -1.11 -11.40 -10.00
CA LEU A 735 -1.17 -12.06 -8.69
C LEU A 735 -0.64 -13.51 -8.75
N ASP A 736 -0.89 -14.23 -9.85
CA ASP A 736 -0.40 -15.59 -10.04
C ASP A 736 1.13 -15.63 -10.05
N ARG A 737 1.78 -14.79 -10.88
CA ARG A 737 3.25 -14.72 -10.93
C ARG A 737 3.87 -14.32 -9.59
N ARG A 738 3.19 -13.49 -8.79
CA ARG A 738 3.71 -13.00 -7.51
C ARG A 738 3.58 -14.00 -6.37
N TYR A 739 2.48 -14.75 -6.32
CA TYR A 739 2.08 -15.48 -5.11
C TYR A 739 1.86 -16.98 -5.30
N ASN A 740 1.86 -17.49 -6.53
CA ASN A 740 1.73 -18.91 -6.77
C ASN A 740 2.97 -19.68 -6.25
N PRO A 741 2.80 -20.61 -5.29
CA PRO A 741 3.92 -21.30 -4.62
C PRO A 741 4.92 -21.95 -5.60
N GLN A 742 4.43 -22.43 -6.75
CA GLN A 742 5.23 -23.14 -7.75
C GLN A 742 6.09 -22.22 -8.63
N GLN A 743 5.75 -20.92 -8.68
CA GLN A 743 6.45 -19.92 -9.51
C GLN A 743 7.23 -18.91 -8.66
N SER A 744 6.89 -18.75 -7.37
CA SER A 744 7.32 -17.60 -6.55
C SER A 744 8.76 -17.68 -6.02
N HIS A 745 9.40 -18.84 -6.04
CA HIS A 745 10.71 -19.05 -5.38
C HIS A 745 11.69 -19.83 -6.25
N PRO A 746 12.34 -19.18 -7.23
CA PRO A 746 13.45 -19.81 -7.94
C PRO A 746 14.62 -20.05 -6.97
N SER A 747 15.26 -21.20 -7.10
CA SER A 747 16.50 -21.50 -6.37
C SER A 747 17.60 -20.51 -6.80
N VAL A 748 18.54 -20.21 -5.89
CA VAL A 748 19.69 -19.35 -6.22
C VAL A 748 20.48 -19.95 -7.40
N SER A 749 20.61 -21.27 -7.46
CA SER A 749 21.27 -21.97 -8.57
C SER A 749 20.58 -21.71 -9.91
N SER A 750 19.26 -21.90 -9.98
CA SER A 750 18.49 -21.67 -11.23
C SER A 750 18.56 -20.24 -11.74
N LEU A 751 18.71 -19.26 -10.84
CA LEU A 751 18.86 -17.85 -11.22
C LEU A 751 20.24 -17.56 -11.83
N LEU A 752 21.26 -18.29 -11.39
CA LEU A 752 22.65 -18.09 -11.80
C LEU A 752 23.04 -18.88 -13.05
N ASP A 753 22.19 -19.79 -13.54
CA ASP A 753 22.45 -20.63 -14.73
C ASP A 753 22.82 -19.81 -15.98
N HIS A 754 22.32 -18.58 -16.08
CA HIS A 754 22.52 -17.69 -17.24
C HIS A 754 23.62 -16.64 -17.04
N VAL A 755 24.24 -16.59 -15.86
CA VAL A 755 25.27 -15.62 -15.46
C VAL A 755 26.66 -16.11 -15.85
N GLU A 756 27.59 -15.19 -16.13
CA GLU A 756 28.98 -15.56 -16.37
C GLU A 756 29.54 -16.42 -15.22
N SER A 757 30.14 -17.58 -15.55
CA SER A 757 30.55 -18.61 -14.58
C SER A 757 31.34 -18.08 -13.38
N ARG A 758 32.25 -17.10 -13.59
CA ARG A 758 33.05 -16.53 -12.51
C ARG A 758 32.23 -15.61 -11.59
N SER A 759 31.44 -14.72 -12.17
CA SER A 759 30.57 -13.78 -11.43
C SER A 759 29.48 -14.55 -10.68
N GLY A 760 28.88 -15.56 -11.33
CA GLY A 760 27.90 -16.45 -10.72
C GLY A 760 28.47 -17.23 -9.52
N ALA A 761 29.70 -17.74 -9.61
CA ALA A 761 30.35 -18.43 -8.48
C ALA A 761 30.55 -17.49 -7.27
N MET A 762 30.97 -16.23 -7.49
CA MET A 762 31.12 -15.25 -6.41
C MET A 762 29.78 -14.88 -5.77
N MET A 763 28.74 -14.69 -6.59
CA MET A 763 27.38 -14.41 -6.12
C MET A 763 26.84 -15.57 -5.27
N TYR A 764 27.04 -16.80 -5.73
CA TYR A 764 26.62 -18.00 -5.02
C TYR A 764 27.35 -18.19 -3.68
N GLU A 765 28.68 -17.99 -3.66
CA GLU A 765 29.48 -18.08 -2.44
C GLU A 765 29.01 -17.08 -1.38
N LEU A 766 28.71 -15.83 -1.78
CA LEU A 766 28.18 -14.83 -0.87
C LEU A 766 26.81 -15.24 -0.30
N CYS A 767 25.91 -15.76 -1.13
CA CYS A 767 24.61 -16.25 -0.66
C CYS A 767 24.77 -17.39 0.37
N GLN A 768 25.71 -18.30 0.15
CA GLN A 768 26.03 -19.36 1.12
C GLN A 768 26.56 -18.81 2.45
N GLN A 769 27.45 -17.80 2.42
CA GLN A 769 27.97 -17.17 3.64
C GLN A 769 26.86 -16.57 4.52
N PHE A 770 25.77 -16.08 3.91
CA PHE A 770 24.60 -15.56 4.62
C PHE A 770 23.50 -16.61 4.89
N GLY A 771 23.74 -17.88 4.55
CA GLY A 771 22.79 -18.97 4.75
C GLY A 771 21.50 -18.78 3.94
N LEU A 772 21.63 -18.29 2.71
CA LEU A 772 20.54 -18.07 1.76
C LEU A 772 20.57 -19.17 0.69
N ALA A 773 19.77 -20.23 0.91
CA ALA A 773 19.58 -21.30 -0.08
C ALA A 773 18.42 -20.99 -1.05
N VAL A 774 17.40 -20.27 -0.55
CA VAL A 774 16.21 -19.84 -1.30
C VAL A 774 16.01 -18.35 -1.07
N LEU A 775 15.63 -17.63 -2.12
CA LEU A 775 15.34 -16.20 -2.05
C LEU A 775 13.86 -16.02 -1.66
N HIS A 776 13.64 -15.59 -0.43
CA HIS A 776 12.31 -15.22 0.05
C HIS A 776 12.23 -13.69 0.12
N THR A 777 11.08 -13.12 -0.30
CA THR A 777 10.64 -11.76 0.10
C THR A 777 11.54 -10.57 -0.28
N SER A 778 12.49 -10.71 -1.22
CA SER A 778 13.39 -9.61 -1.64
C SER A 778 12.63 -8.40 -2.20
N SER A 779 11.49 -8.63 -2.86
CA SER A 779 10.66 -7.61 -3.48
C SER A 779 9.95 -6.67 -2.49
N LEU A 780 9.76 -7.07 -1.22
CA LEU A 780 9.06 -6.23 -0.25
C LEU A 780 9.91 -5.06 0.26
N GLN A 781 11.24 -5.20 0.24
CA GLN A 781 12.17 -4.19 0.73
C GLN A 781 12.66 -3.23 -0.35
N GLU A 782 12.33 -3.51 -1.60
CA GLU A 782 12.81 -2.77 -2.74
C GLU A 782 12.13 -1.39 -2.81
N GLU A 783 12.96 -0.37 -2.69
CA GLU A 783 12.59 1.03 -2.85
C GLU A 783 13.19 1.49 -4.19
N GLN A 784 12.38 2.15 -5.02
CA GLN A 784 12.78 2.55 -6.37
C GLN A 784 12.52 4.04 -6.56
N GLU A 785 13.46 4.76 -7.16
CA GLU A 785 13.20 6.08 -7.70
C GLU A 785 12.55 5.91 -9.08
N ARG A 786 11.25 6.21 -9.15
CA ARG A 786 10.46 6.11 -10.38
C ARG A 786 10.39 7.45 -11.07
N GLU A 787 10.83 7.49 -12.33
CA GLU A 787 10.61 8.63 -13.22
C GLU A 787 9.54 8.23 -14.23
N LEU A 788 8.35 8.85 -14.11
CA LEU A 788 7.18 8.50 -14.93
C LEU A 788 7.28 9.08 -16.34
N SER A 789 6.73 8.37 -17.33
CA SER A 789 6.54 8.91 -18.67
C SER A 789 5.49 10.04 -18.65
N PRO A 790 5.73 11.19 -19.29
CA PRO A 790 4.71 12.23 -19.43
C PRO A 790 3.58 11.76 -20.35
N GLU A 791 2.36 11.65 -19.84
CA GLU A 791 1.16 11.31 -20.63
C GLU A 791 0.02 12.32 -20.45
N THR A 792 -0.83 12.39 -21.48
CA THR A 792 -2.03 13.23 -21.56
C THR A 792 -3.25 12.35 -21.25
N GLU A 793 -3.99 12.64 -20.18
CA GLU A 793 -5.21 11.89 -19.81
C GLU A 793 -6.24 11.96 -20.95
N GLN A 794 -6.73 10.79 -21.42
CA GLN A 794 -7.87 10.69 -22.34
C GLN A 794 -9.14 10.34 -21.54
N GLU A 795 -10.11 11.26 -21.48
CA GLU A 795 -11.45 10.98 -20.94
C GLU A 795 -12.31 10.23 -21.96
N SER A 796 -12.90 9.11 -21.54
CA SER A 796 -13.90 8.37 -22.32
C SER A 796 -15.32 8.87 -21.97
N GLN A 797 -16.08 9.34 -22.97
CA GLN A 797 -17.49 9.71 -22.81
C GLN A 797 -18.40 8.49 -23.00
N VAL A 798 -19.31 8.28 -22.05
CA VAL A 798 -20.34 7.24 -22.13
C VAL A 798 -21.45 7.67 -23.08
N GLU A 799 -21.58 6.98 -24.22
CA GLU A 799 -22.66 7.16 -25.17
C GLU A 799 -23.95 6.49 -24.64
N ARG A 800 -25.02 7.26 -24.45
CA ARG A 800 -26.33 6.72 -24.07
C ARG A 800 -27.06 6.20 -25.32
N PRO A 801 -27.84 5.10 -25.21
CA PRO A 801 -28.58 4.57 -26.35
C PRO A 801 -29.65 5.55 -26.87
N PRO A 802 -30.03 5.44 -28.15
CA PRO A 802 -31.00 6.34 -28.79
C PRO A 802 -32.42 6.22 -28.20
N PRO A 803 -33.24 7.28 -28.30
CA PRO A 803 -34.61 7.29 -27.77
C PRO A 803 -35.53 6.28 -28.50
N ALA A 804 -36.19 5.40 -27.73
CA ALA A 804 -37.12 4.39 -28.25
C ALA A 804 -38.59 4.87 -28.26
N GLN A 805 -39.41 4.31 -29.16
CA GLN A 805 -40.85 4.63 -29.23
C GLN A 805 -41.68 3.80 -28.21
N PRO A 806 -42.56 4.44 -27.41
CA PRO A 806 -43.38 3.76 -26.42
C PRO A 806 -44.48 2.90 -27.06
N ALA A 807 -44.71 1.70 -26.51
CA ALA A 807 -45.78 0.82 -26.94
C ALA A 807 -47.16 1.42 -26.59
N ARG A 808 -48.13 1.23 -27.49
CA ARG A 808 -49.53 1.61 -27.22
C ARG A 808 -50.16 0.68 -26.19
N HIS A 809 -50.66 1.26 -25.11
CA HIS A 809 -51.35 0.52 -24.05
C HIS A 809 -52.68 -0.07 -24.52
N SER A 810 -53.01 -1.28 -24.05
CA SER A 810 -54.27 -1.96 -24.34
C SER A 810 -54.75 -2.81 -23.18
N LEU A 811 -56.05 -2.79 -22.88
CA LEU A 811 -56.65 -3.63 -21.84
C LEU A 811 -57.22 -4.90 -22.47
N HIS A 812 -56.67 -6.06 -22.12
CA HIS A 812 -57.13 -7.34 -22.64
C HIS A 812 -58.45 -7.79 -21.98
N ALA A 813 -59.36 -8.39 -22.75
CA ALA A 813 -60.68 -8.82 -22.26
C ALA A 813 -60.57 -9.80 -21.06
N ASP A 814 -59.64 -10.74 -21.13
CA ASP A 814 -59.40 -11.72 -20.05
C ASP A 814 -58.90 -11.11 -18.74
N VAL A 815 -58.18 -9.98 -18.78
CA VAL A 815 -57.78 -9.26 -17.55
C VAL A 815 -59.02 -8.66 -16.88
N ARG A 816 -59.98 -8.18 -17.68
CA ARG A 816 -61.28 -7.70 -17.18
C ARG A 816 -62.14 -8.84 -16.65
N MET A 817 -62.16 -9.99 -17.34
CA MET A 817 -62.83 -11.20 -16.86
C MET A 817 -62.25 -11.67 -15.52
N PHE A 818 -60.92 -11.58 -15.34
CA PHE A 818 -60.28 -11.91 -14.07
C PHE A 818 -60.79 -11.01 -12.92
N VAL A 819 -60.94 -9.71 -13.14
CA VAL A 819 -61.52 -8.79 -12.15
C VAL A 819 -62.96 -9.15 -11.78
N GLN A 820 -63.74 -9.65 -12.74
CA GLN A 820 -65.14 -10.01 -12.56
C GLN A 820 -65.37 -11.39 -11.93
N SER A 821 -64.52 -12.37 -12.24
CA SER A 821 -64.70 -13.78 -11.84
C SER A 821 -63.71 -14.25 -10.78
N GLY A 822 -62.57 -13.60 -10.63
CA GLY A 822 -61.49 -14.00 -9.72
C GLY A 822 -60.64 -15.17 -10.21
N VAL A 823 -60.87 -15.69 -11.42
CA VAL A 823 -60.25 -16.94 -11.93
C VAL A 823 -59.31 -16.67 -13.09
N PHE A 824 -58.12 -17.29 -13.05
CA PHE A 824 -57.07 -17.15 -14.04
C PHE A 824 -57.27 -18.14 -15.20
N THR A 825 -57.73 -17.64 -16.36
CA THR A 825 -57.91 -18.46 -17.58
C THR A 825 -56.60 -18.58 -18.37
N GLY A 826 -56.35 -19.73 -19.00
CA GLY A 826 -55.18 -19.94 -19.86
C GLY A 826 -55.33 -19.19 -21.17
N SER A 827 -54.86 -17.95 -21.24
CA SER A 827 -54.94 -17.10 -22.42
C SER A 827 -53.62 -16.37 -22.72
N THR A 828 -53.53 -15.73 -23.89
CA THR A 828 -52.37 -14.91 -24.28
C THR A 828 -52.23 -13.62 -23.47
N ALA A 829 -53.22 -13.27 -22.66
CA ALA A 829 -53.22 -12.06 -21.83
C ALA A 829 -52.18 -12.13 -20.71
N PHE A 830 -51.81 -13.33 -20.28
CA PHE A 830 -50.97 -13.57 -19.12
C PHE A 830 -49.72 -14.36 -19.49
N GLN A 831 -48.59 -14.01 -18.89
CA GLN A 831 -47.36 -14.78 -19.00
C GLN A 831 -46.60 -14.79 -17.67
N PRO A 832 -45.77 -15.83 -17.39
CA PRO A 832 -44.94 -15.85 -16.19
C PRO A 832 -43.98 -14.67 -16.16
N ALA A 833 -43.81 -14.05 -14.99
CA ALA A 833 -43.03 -12.83 -14.82
C ALA A 833 -41.57 -12.99 -15.26
N PHE A 834 -40.87 -14.03 -14.80
CA PHE A 834 -39.48 -14.27 -15.21
C PHE A 834 -39.32 -14.52 -16.71
N ALA A 835 -40.34 -15.06 -17.39
CA ALA A 835 -40.29 -15.28 -18.84
C ALA A 835 -40.23 -13.97 -19.64
N THR A 836 -40.63 -12.82 -19.06
CA THR A 836 -40.50 -11.51 -19.71
C THR A 836 -39.07 -11.02 -19.80
N LEU A 837 -38.17 -11.58 -18.98
CA LEU A 837 -36.74 -11.22 -18.97
C LEU A 837 -35.95 -11.86 -20.12
N ARG A 838 -36.58 -12.66 -20.99
CA ARG A 838 -35.91 -13.42 -22.07
C ARG A 838 -35.12 -12.56 -23.07
N HIS A 839 -35.44 -11.27 -23.19
CA HIS A 839 -34.77 -10.31 -24.07
C HIS A 839 -33.86 -9.32 -23.30
N THR A 840 -33.52 -9.64 -22.05
CA THR A 840 -32.60 -8.85 -21.22
C THR A 840 -31.20 -9.44 -21.27
N SER A 841 -30.19 -8.66 -20.89
CA SER A 841 -28.80 -9.15 -20.79
C SER A 841 -28.66 -10.27 -19.75
N ALA A 842 -29.52 -10.31 -18.73
CA ALA A 842 -29.54 -11.35 -17.69
C ALA A 842 -29.83 -12.75 -18.24
N ALA A 843 -30.67 -12.86 -19.28
CA ALA A 843 -31.08 -14.14 -19.86
C ALA A 843 -29.93 -14.89 -20.59
N LYS A 844 -28.79 -14.22 -20.85
CA LYS A 844 -27.60 -14.89 -21.40
C LYS A 844 -27.00 -15.93 -20.45
N TYR A 845 -27.14 -15.69 -19.14
CA TYR A 845 -26.43 -16.45 -18.12
C TYR A 845 -27.30 -17.58 -17.56
N PHE A 846 -28.62 -17.48 -17.67
CA PHE A 846 -29.57 -18.46 -17.14
C PHE A 846 -30.87 -18.51 -17.98
N ASP A 847 -31.47 -19.69 -18.18
CA ASP A 847 -32.79 -19.77 -18.81
C ASP A 847 -33.88 -19.38 -17.80
N VAL A 848 -34.32 -18.13 -17.90
CA VAL A 848 -35.33 -17.53 -17.03
C VAL A 848 -36.69 -18.26 -17.03
N ARG A 849 -36.91 -19.21 -17.95
CA ARG A 849 -38.10 -20.07 -17.98
C ARG A 849 -38.08 -21.19 -16.93
N GLU A 850 -36.91 -21.49 -16.37
CA GLU A 850 -36.78 -22.50 -15.31
C GLU A 850 -37.33 -22.01 -13.95
N PHE A 851 -37.45 -20.70 -13.75
CA PHE A 851 -38.06 -20.16 -12.53
C PHE A 851 -39.52 -20.59 -12.36
N GLN A 852 -39.93 -20.78 -11.10
CA GLN A 852 -41.29 -21.20 -10.77
C GLN A 852 -42.35 -20.19 -11.26
N LYS A 853 -43.47 -20.70 -11.77
CA LYS A 853 -44.55 -19.91 -12.38
C LYS A 853 -45.54 -19.36 -11.34
N ASN A 854 -45.01 -18.74 -10.27
CA ASN A 854 -45.81 -18.25 -9.13
C ASN A 854 -46.25 -16.80 -9.33
N VAL A 855 -45.44 -16.00 -10.03
CA VAL A 855 -45.73 -14.60 -10.35
C VAL A 855 -45.98 -14.49 -11.85
N TRP A 856 -47.10 -13.88 -12.20
CA TRP A 856 -47.56 -13.66 -13.56
C TRP A 856 -47.70 -12.17 -13.82
N VAL A 857 -47.57 -11.78 -15.08
CA VAL A 857 -47.74 -10.41 -15.53
C VAL A 857 -48.68 -10.36 -16.73
N THR A 858 -49.35 -9.23 -16.92
CA THR A 858 -50.14 -8.98 -18.12
C THR A 858 -49.27 -8.68 -19.33
N GLN A 859 -49.81 -8.88 -20.52
CA GLN A 859 -49.14 -8.51 -21.76
C GLN A 859 -48.82 -7.00 -21.81
N ASP A 860 -49.74 -6.14 -21.33
CA ASP A 860 -49.52 -4.70 -21.26
C ASP A 860 -48.41 -4.32 -20.26
N PHE A 861 -48.28 -5.04 -19.14
CA PHE A 861 -47.16 -4.86 -18.22
C PHE A 861 -45.81 -5.12 -18.91
N SER A 862 -45.73 -6.19 -19.68
CA SER A 862 -44.48 -6.67 -20.28
C SER A 862 -44.01 -5.87 -21.51
N ARG A 863 -44.92 -5.23 -22.25
CA ARG A 863 -44.61 -4.53 -23.50
C ARG A 863 -44.55 -3.03 -23.27
N VAL A 864 -43.32 -2.50 -23.17
CA VAL A 864 -43.08 -1.07 -22.90
C VAL A 864 -42.74 -0.27 -24.17
N VAL A 865 -42.06 -0.88 -25.14
CA VAL A 865 -41.66 -0.23 -26.42
C VAL A 865 -42.12 -1.05 -27.64
N GLU A 866 -42.20 -0.40 -28.80
CA GLU A 866 -42.64 -1.05 -30.06
C GLU A 866 -41.55 -1.90 -30.73
N GLU A 867 -40.28 -1.61 -30.47
CA GLU A 867 -39.13 -2.23 -31.15
C GLU A 867 -38.89 -3.70 -30.76
N SER A 868 -38.42 -4.48 -31.73
CA SER A 868 -38.00 -5.87 -31.54
C SER A 868 -36.53 -5.94 -31.14
N PHE A 869 -36.26 -6.38 -29.92
CA PHE A 869 -34.90 -6.59 -29.39
C PHE A 869 -34.22 -7.80 -30.05
N SER A 870 -33.00 -7.61 -30.55
CA SER A 870 -32.14 -8.65 -31.16
C SER A 870 -31.05 -9.12 -30.19
N SER A 871 -30.16 -10.02 -30.63
CA SER A 871 -29.02 -10.48 -29.81
C SER A 871 -28.00 -9.39 -29.47
N SER A 872 -28.01 -8.24 -30.15
CA SER A 872 -27.11 -7.12 -29.90
C SER A 872 -27.70 -6.00 -29.03
N ASN A 873 -29.05 -5.92 -28.89
CA ASN A 873 -29.74 -4.84 -28.19
C ASN A 873 -30.65 -5.42 -27.08
N TYR A 874 -30.37 -5.11 -25.81
CA TYR A 874 -31.15 -5.62 -24.67
C TYR A 874 -32.31 -4.71 -24.28
N SER A 875 -33.36 -5.32 -23.72
CA SER A 875 -34.52 -4.63 -23.15
C SER A 875 -34.34 -4.15 -21.71
N ASP A 876 -33.11 -4.09 -21.21
CA ASP A 876 -32.76 -3.82 -19.80
C ASP A 876 -33.33 -2.49 -19.30
N LEU A 877 -33.10 -1.41 -20.04
CA LEU A 877 -33.53 -0.05 -19.69
C LEU A 877 -35.04 0.18 -19.80
N PHE A 878 -35.77 -0.75 -20.43
CA PHE A 878 -37.20 -0.63 -20.70
C PHE A 878 -38.06 -1.52 -19.81
N GLN A 879 -37.46 -2.16 -18.79
CA GLN A 879 -38.22 -2.96 -17.83
C GLN A 879 -39.06 -2.06 -16.91
N ARG A 880 -40.34 -2.42 -16.74
CA ARG A 880 -41.26 -1.68 -15.88
C ARG A 880 -41.08 -2.08 -14.41
N SER A 881 -41.15 -1.11 -13.50
CA SER A 881 -41.18 -1.38 -12.06
C SER A 881 -42.51 -2.01 -11.63
N VAL A 882 -42.43 -2.93 -10.67
CA VAL A 882 -43.61 -3.59 -10.10
C VAL A 882 -44.23 -2.65 -9.07
N GLN A 883 -45.50 -2.27 -9.27
CA GLN A 883 -46.22 -1.37 -8.35
C GLN A 883 -47.59 -1.92 -7.95
N TRP A 884 -48.33 -2.49 -8.91
CA TRP A 884 -49.73 -2.87 -8.74
C TRP A 884 -49.91 -4.38 -8.87
N ILE A 885 -50.47 -4.99 -7.84
CA ILE A 885 -50.68 -6.44 -7.76
C ILE A 885 -52.17 -6.71 -7.59
N LEU A 886 -52.74 -7.53 -8.46
CA LEU A 886 -54.09 -8.08 -8.29
C LEU A 886 -54.01 -9.45 -7.61
N THR A 887 -54.80 -9.61 -6.55
CA THR A 887 -54.91 -10.86 -5.79
C THR A 887 -56.35 -11.35 -5.76
N SER A 888 -56.55 -12.66 -5.88
CA SER A 888 -57.84 -13.35 -5.71
C SER A 888 -57.66 -14.47 -4.70
N LYS A 889 -58.69 -14.80 -3.90
CA LYS A 889 -58.62 -15.90 -2.91
C LYS A 889 -58.29 -17.24 -3.56
N ASP A 890 -58.95 -17.55 -4.67
CA ASP A 890 -58.78 -18.82 -5.38
C ASP A 890 -57.38 -18.91 -6.02
N GLU A 891 -56.87 -17.80 -6.54
CA GLU A 891 -55.54 -17.79 -7.15
C GLU A 891 -54.39 -17.79 -6.15
N VAL A 892 -54.58 -17.19 -4.97
CA VAL A 892 -53.62 -17.31 -3.87
C VAL A 892 -53.54 -18.76 -3.39
N LEU A 893 -54.67 -19.48 -3.33
CA LEU A 893 -54.69 -20.93 -3.06
C LEU A 893 -53.97 -21.73 -4.16
N ASN A 894 -54.12 -21.33 -5.42
CA ASN A 894 -53.40 -21.89 -6.57
C ASN A 894 -51.94 -21.41 -6.69
N ARG A 895 -51.42 -20.66 -5.70
CA ARG A 895 -50.05 -20.11 -5.69
C ARG A 895 -49.72 -19.22 -6.89
N ARG A 896 -50.64 -18.33 -7.29
CA ARG A 896 -50.46 -17.35 -8.37
C ARG A 896 -50.72 -15.92 -7.92
N LEU A 897 -49.81 -15.00 -8.27
CA LEU A 897 -49.97 -13.54 -8.17
C LEU A 897 -49.96 -12.91 -9.57
N LEU A 898 -50.76 -11.87 -9.78
CA LEU A 898 -50.80 -11.14 -11.05
C LEU A 898 -50.33 -9.69 -10.87
N VAL A 899 -49.28 -9.31 -11.59
CA VAL A 899 -48.83 -7.92 -11.72
C VAL A 899 -49.46 -7.29 -12.96
N ILE A 900 -49.99 -6.08 -12.82
CA ILE A 900 -50.63 -5.32 -13.89
C ILE A 900 -49.90 -4.00 -14.15
N SER A 901 -50.11 -3.39 -15.31
CA SER A 901 -49.55 -2.07 -15.59
C SER A 901 -50.27 -0.96 -14.81
N PRO A 902 -49.62 0.20 -14.59
CA PRO A 902 -50.31 1.38 -14.05
C PRO A 902 -51.50 1.82 -14.92
N TYR A 903 -51.42 1.62 -16.24
CA TYR A 903 -52.53 1.91 -17.16
C TYR A 903 -53.73 0.99 -16.90
N GLU A 904 -53.50 -0.32 -16.80
CA GLU A 904 -54.54 -1.30 -16.49
C GLU A 904 -55.13 -1.05 -15.09
N ALA A 905 -54.30 -0.77 -14.10
CA ALA A 905 -54.73 -0.43 -12.74
C ALA A 905 -55.68 0.76 -12.75
N GLN A 906 -55.32 1.86 -13.43
CA GLN A 906 -56.16 3.06 -13.54
C GLN A 906 -57.49 2.78 -14.27
N LYS A 907 -57.46 1.98 -15.34
CA LYS A 907 -58.67 1.66 -16.13
C LYS A 907 -59.62 0.73 -15.40
N LEU A 908 -59.09 -0.24 -14.65
CA LEU A 908 -59.87 -1.26 -13.93
C LEU A 908 -60.29 -0.82 -12.53
N LEU A 909 -59.73 0.26 -11.98
CA LEU A 909 -60.00 0.71 -10.60
C LEU A 909 -61.51 0.78 -10.26
N PRO A 910 -62.40 1.37 -11.09
CA PRO A 910 -63.83 1.43 -10.77
C PRO A 910 -64.54 0.07 -10.73
N GLU A 911 -64.01 -0.92 -11.45
CA GLU A 911 -64.52 -2.30 -11.45
C GLU A 911 -63.98 -3.09 -10.27
N ILE A 912 -62.71 -2.88 -9.93
CA ILE A 912 -62.04 -3.48 -8.77
C ILE A 912 -62.70 -3.02 -7.47
N GLU A 913 -62.99 -1.73 -7.32
CA GLU A 913 -63.69 -1.16 -6.15
C GLU A 913 -65.04 -1.84 -5.87
N LYS A 914 -65.70 -2.34 -6.91
CA LYS A 914 -67.00 -3.03 -6.82
C LYS A 914 -66.88 -4.55 -6.78
N SER A 915 -65.69 -5.10 -7.03
CA SER A 915 -65.47 -6.54 -7.14
C SER A 915 -65.48 -7.20 -5.76
N GLN A 916 -66.10 -8.39 -5.67
CA GLN A 916 -66.01 -9.27 -4.51
C GLN A 916 -64.95 -10.36 -4.67
N HIS A 917 -64.30 -10.41 -5.84
CA HIS A 917 -63.44 -11.53 -6.24
C HIS A 917 -61.95 -11.17 -6.21
N VAL A 918 -61.59 -9.92 -6.53
CA VAL A 918 -60.20 -9.46 -6.57
C VAL A 918 -59.96 -8.31 -5.60
N SER A 919 -58.71 -8.16 -5.18
CA SER A 919 -58.20 -6.98 -4.48
C SER A 919 -56.95 -6.45 -5.19
N LEU A 920 -56.89 -5.14 -5.42
CA LEU A 920 -55.71 -4.41 -5.88
C LEU A 920 -54.87 -4.00 -4.69
N ARG A 921 -53.57 -4.30 -4.76
CA ARG A 921 -52.60 -4.06 -3.69
C ARG A 921 -51.42 -3.25 -4.21
N LEU A 922 -51.00 -2.25 -3.43
CA LEU A 922 -49.78 -1.48 -3.69
C LEU A 922 -48.55 -2.24 -3.21
N TYR A 923 -47.51 -2.21 -4.03
CA TYR A 923 -46.21 -2.81 -3.73
C TYR A 923 -45.08 -1.87 -4.16
N SER A 924 -43.96 -1.96 -3.45
CA SER A 924 -42.67 -1.45 -3.91
C SER A 924 -41.57 -2.32 -3.30
N PRO A 925 -40.50 -2.65 -4.06
CA PRO A 925 -39.39 -3.43 -3.53
C PRO A 925 -38.67 -2.66 -2.41
N TRP A 926 -38.27 -3.38 -1.36
CA TRP A 926 -37.54 -2.77 -0.25
C TRP A 926 -36.05 -2.57 -0.60
N VAL A 927 -35.71 -1.35 -1.00
CA VAL A 927 -34.37 -0.97 -1.50
C VAL A 927 -33.62 0.00 -0.58
N ASN A 928 -34.26 0.55 0.46
CA ASN A 928 -33.65 1.48 1.41
C ASN A 928 -34.19 1.21 2.83
N LEU A 929 -33.29 1.05 3.80
CA LEU A 929 -33.60 0.75 5.20
C LEU A 929 -34.29 1.90 5.95
N GLY A 930 -34.29 3.13 5.41
CA GLY A 930 -35.01 4.28 5.98
C GLY A 930 -36.53 4.21 5.87
N PHE A 931 -37.08 3.20 5.17
CA PHE A 931 -38.52 2.97 5.02
C PHE A 931 -38.91 1.56 5.46
N ASP A 932 -40.17 1.37 5.89
CA ASP A 932 -40.71 0.06 6.23
C ASP A 932 -40.96 -0.83 4.99
N SER A 933 -40.79 -2.14 5.17
CA SER A 933 -41.03 -3.15 4.13
C SER A 933 -42.51 -3.21 3.71
N LEU A 934 -42.76 -3.26 2.39
CA LEU A 934 -44.10 -3.42 1.80
C LEU A 934 -44.43 -4.87 1.37
N ASP A 935 -43.59 -5.83 1.76
CA ASP A 935 -43.71 -7.26 1.45
C ASP A 935 -45.02 -7.88 1.95
N HIS A 936 -45.63 -7.24 2.95
CA HIS A 936 -46.89 -7.68 3.56
C HIS A 936 -48.11 -7.32 2.69
N LEU A 937 -47.95 -6.45 1.68
CA LEU A 937 -49.00 -6.05 0.73
C LEU A 937 -50.31 -5.61 1.40
N ASN A 938 -50.21 -4.84 2.50
CA ASN A 938 -51.38 -4.28 3.19
C ASN A 938 -51.35 -2.76 3.34
N LEU A 939 -50.33 -2.07 2.82
CA LEU A 939 -50.25 -0.61 2.89
C LEU A 939 -51.45 0.07 2.21
N TYR A 940 -51.85 -0.42 1.04
CA TYR A 940 -53.00 0.10 0.30
C TYR A 940 -53.70 -1.04 -0.44
N ASN A 941 -54.94 -1.33 -0.05
CA ASN A 941 -55.78 -2.41 -0.58
C ASN A 941 -57.14 -1.87 -1.01
N VAL A 942 -57.59 -2.24 -2.22
CA VAL A 942 -58.90 -1.87 -2.77
C VAL A 942 -59.61 -3.12 -3.32
N PRO A 943 -60.86 -3.42 -2.91
CA PRO A 943 -61.69 -2.69 -1.94
C PRO A 943 -61.30 -2.99 -0.48
N GLN A 944 -61.46 -1.99 0.41
CA GLN A 944 -61.10 -2.10 1.84
C GLN A 944 -61.92 -3.14 2.63
N THR A 945 -63.04 -3.61 2.09
CA THR A 945 -64.01 -4.49 2.76
C THR A 945 -63.69 -5.99 2.66
N GLN A 946 -62.67 -6.40 1.89
CA GLN A 946 -62.26 -7.80 1.81
C GLN A 946 -61.22 -8.13 2.90
N ASN A 947 -61.56 -9.08 3.80
CA ASN A 947 -60.64 -9.61 4.81
C ASN A 947 -59.31 -10.03 4.17
N CYS A 948 -58.22 -9.39 4.61
CA CYS A 948 -56.85 -9.63 4.19
C CYS A 948 -56.46 -11.10 4.38
N CYS A 949 -56.58 -11.92 3.33
CA CYS A 949 -55.90 -13.21 3.30
C CYS A 949 -54.40 -12.92 3.36
N ALA A 950 -53.72 -13.46 4.37
CA ALA A 950 -52.27 -13.37 4.48
C ALA A 950 -51.65 -14.08 3.28
N ILE A 951 -50.89 -13.35 2.46
CA ILE A 951 -50.28 -13.91 1.26
C ILE A 951 -49.13 -14.82 1.69
N PRO A 952 -49.12 -16.10 1.27
CA PRO A 952 -48.02 -17.01 1.58
C PRO A 952 -46.66 -16.46 1.16
N ARG A 953 -45.64 -16.67 1.99
CA ARG A 953 -44.25 -16.26 1.69
C ARG A 953 -43.71 -16.86 0.39
N SER A 954 -44.17 -18.05 0.02
CA SER A 954 -43.84 -18.70 -1.27
C SER A 954 -44.28 -17.92 -2.52
N LEU A 955 -45.15 -16.91 -2.37
CA LEU A 955 -45.55 -15.99 -3.43
C LEU A 955 -44.81 -14.65 -3.35
N ILE A 956 -44.46 -14.20 -2.13
CA ILE A 956 -43.74 -12.95 -1.90
C ILE A 956 -42.26 -13.08 -2.29
N THR A 957 -41.59 -14.18 -1.96
CA THR A 957 -40.18 -14.40 -2.34
C THR A 957 -39.91 -14.24 -3.85
N PRO A 958 -40.62 -14.94 -4.76
CA PRO A 958 -40.41 -14.74 -6.20
C PRO A 958 -40.81 -13.34 -6.68
N LEU A 959 -41.79 -12.68 -6.05
CA LEU A 959 -42.17 -11.30 -6.33
C LEU A 959 -41.04 -10.32 -5.98
N ASN A 960 -40.45 -10.47 -4.79
CA ASN A 960 -39.34 -9.67 -4.29
C ASN A 960 -38.09 -9.83 -5.19
N ILE A 961 -37.81 -11.06 -5.65
CA ILE A 961 -36.70 -11.33 -6.58
C ILE A 961 -36.96 -10.66 -7.94
N PHE A 962 -38.15 -10.87 -8.51
CA PHE A 962 -38.49 -10.31 -9.82
C PHE A 962 -38.46 -8.77 -9.82
N SER A 963 -38.87 -8.15 -8.71
CA SER A 963 -38.94 -6.69 -8.56
C SER A 963 -37.62 -6.03 -8.14
N GLY A 964 -36.61 -6.78 -7.70
CA GLY A 964 -35.29 -6.25 -7.36
C GLY A 964 -35.13 -5.79 -5.91
N GLN A 965 -35.80 -6.43 -4.96
CA GLN A 965 -35.72 -6.08 -3.53
C GLN A 965 -34.39 -6.47 -2.87
N LEU A 966 -33.77 -5.50 -2.19
CA LEU A 966 -32.41 -5.62 -1.65
C LEU A 966 -32.35 -6.12 -0.20
N TYR A 967 -33.35 -5.78 0.61
CA TYR A 967 -33.37 -6.10 2.05
C TYR A 967 -34.43 -7.14 2.42
N LEU A 968 -34.15 -7.88 3.49
CA LEU A 968 -34.98 -8.97 3.99
C LEU A 968 -35.51 -8.62 5.39
N SER A 969 -36.76 -9.00 5.68
CA SER A 969 -37.41 -8.64 6.94
C SER A 969 -36.82 -9.38 8.15
N ASN A 970 -36.42 -10.64 7.99
CA ASN A 970 -35.89 -11.49 9.06
C ASN A 970 -35.04 -12.66 8.49
N TYR A 971 -34.39 -13.41 9.39
CA TYR A 971 -33.56 -14.57 9.05
C TYR A 971 -34.34 -15.72 8.37
N HIS A 972 -35.64 -15.87 8.64
CA HIS A 972 -36.46 -16.92 8.04
C HIS A 972 -36.73 -16.64 6.55
N ASP A 973 -36.93 -15.38 6.17
CA ASP A 973 -37.04 -14.95 4.78
C ASP A 973 -35.74 -15.22 4.00
N TYR A 974 -34.57 -15.09 4.65
CA TYR A 974 -33.28 -15.48 4.09
C TYR A 974 -33.21 -16.98 3.77
N ILE A 975 -33.61 -17.84 4.71
CA ILE A 975 -33.66 -19.30 4.48
C ILE A 975 -34.58 -19.63 3.30
N HIS A 976 -35.78 -19.05 3.28
CA HIS A 976 -36.75 -19.27 2.20
C HIS A 976 -36.23 -18.82 0.83
N LEU A 977 -35.52 -17.69 0.77
CA LEU A 977 -34.87 -17.20 -0.44
C LEU A 977 -33.79 -18.16 -0.93
N CYS A 978 -32.92 -18.63 -0.03
CA CYS A 978 -31.87 -19.58 -0.36
C CYS A 978 -32.44 -20.91 -0.87
N ASP A 979 -33.48 -21.45 -0.21
CA ASP A 979 -34.17 -22.67 -0.67
C ASP A 979 -34.81 -22.46 -2.06
N PHE A 980 -35.38 -21.28 -2.34
CA PHE A 980 -35.95 -20.94 -3.64
C PHE A 980 -34.89 -20.86 -4.74
N LEU A 981 -33.70 -20.35 -4.43
CA LEU A 981 -32.60 -20.18 -5.39
C LEU A 981 -31.67 -21.39 -5.49
N GLY A 982 -31.83 -22.41 -4.62
CA GLY A 982 -30.93 -23.57 -4.58
C GLY A 982 -29.56 -23.24 -3.98
N LEU A 983 -29.49 -22.25 -3.10
CA LEU A 983 -28.27 -21.78 -2.45
C LEU A 983 -28.15 -22.35 -1.04
N ALA A 984 -26.92 -22.65 -0.63
CA ALA A 984 -26.62 -23.10 0.72
C ALA A 984 -26.64 -21.92 1.72
N TRP A 985 -27.54 -22.01 2.69
CA TRP A 985 -27.58 -21.12 3.86
C TRP A 985 -26.89 -21.72 5.10
N LYS A 986 -26.51 -23.01 5.05
CA LYS A 986 -25.69 -23.71 6.04
C LYS A 986 -24.30 -24.05 5.48
N ALA A 987 -23.34 -24.30 6.36
CA ALA A 987 -22.04 -24.86 5.98
C ALA A 987 -22.20 -26.32 5.48
N ALA A 988 -21.32 -26.75 4.59
CA ALA A 988 -21.29 -28.13 4.09
C ALA A 988 -20.98 -29.12 5.23
N ASP A 989 -21.68 -30.26 5.26
CA ASP A 989 -21.47 -31.33 6.23
C ASP A 989 -20.22 -32.21 5.95
N GLY A 990 -19.45 -31.85 4.92
CA GLY A 990 -18.25 -32.56 4.50
C GLY A 990 -18.44 -33.56 3.35
N THR A 991 -19.68 -33.83 2.93
CA THR A 991 -19.96 -34.85 1.89
C THR A 991 -20.00 -34.32 0.46
N VAL A 992 -20.29 -33.03 0.25
CA VAL A 992 -20.39 -32.38 -1.07
C VAL A 992 -19.84 -30.95 -0.99
N GLY A 993 -19.06 -30.54 -1.99
CA GLY A 993 -18.62 -29.15 -2.16
C GLY A 993 -19.70 -28.30 -2.83
N PHE A 994 -19.89 -27.06 -2.36
CA PHE A 994 -20.78 -26.09 -3.01
C PHE A 994 -20.03 -25.34 -4.10
N GLY A 995 -20.77 -24.82 -5.08
CA GLY A 995 -20.23 -23.82 -6.02
C GLY A 995 -19.72 -22.58 -5.29
N PRO A 996 -18.90 -21.72 -5.93
CA PRO A 996 -18.34 -20.53 -5.29
C PRO A 996 -19.45 -19.60 -4.77
N ASP A 997 -20.53 -19.41 -5.51
CA ASP A 997 -21.72 -18.65 -5.09
C ASP A 997 -22.63 -19.34 -4.05
N GLY A 998 -22.23 -20.52 -3.55
CA GLY A 998 -22.99 -21.40 -2.67
C GLY A 998 -24.09 -22.21 -3.36
N TRP A 999 -24.05 -22.34 -4.68
CA TRP A 999 -24.94 -23.24 -5.42
C TRP A 999 -24.80 -24.70 -4.98
N ILE A 1000 -25.93 -25.38 -4.77
CA ILE A 1000 -26.00 -26.79 -4.42
C ILE A 1000 -26.22 -27.62 -5.71
N PRO A 1001 -25.24 -28.43 -6.16
CA PRO A 1001 -25.41 -29.24 -7.37
C PRO A 1001 -26.58 -30.24 -7.27
N PRO A 1002 -27.44 -30.37 -8.30
CA PRO A 1002 -28.60 -31.27 -8.26
C PRO A 1002 -28.26 -32.77 -8.20
N THR A 1003 -27.04 -33.15 -8.57
CA THR A 1003 -26.64 -34.55 -8.86
C THR A 1003 -26.17 -35.36 -7.66
N LEU A 1004 -26.10 -34.78 -6.45
CA LEU A 1004 -25.61 -35.46 -5.25
C LEU A 1004 -26.58 -35.23 -4.08
N PRO A 1005 -27.44 -36.21 -3.73
CA PRO A 1005 -28.29 -36.09 -2.54
C PRO A 1005 -27.41 -36.12 -1.29
N THR A 1006 -27.37 -35.02 -0.53
CA THR A 1006 -26.79 -35.00 0.81
C THR A 1006 -27.86 -35.28 1.87
N ASN A 1007 -27.43 -35.74 3.05
CA ASN A 1007 -28.33 -35.94 4.19
C ASN A 1007 -28.74 -34.63 4.88
N THR A 1008 -28.14 -33.47 4.53
CA THR A 1008 -28.34 -32.19 5.25
C THR A 1008 -28.79 -31.00 4.39
N CYS A 1009 -28.39 -30.90 3.11
CA CYS A 1009 -28.72 -29.79 2.21
C CYS A 1009 -29.12 -30.29 0.82
N VAL A 1010 -30.43 -30.37 0.55
CA VAL A 1010 -30.99 -30.78 -0.74
C VAL A 1010 -31.34 -29.54 -1.56
N ASN A 1011 -30.92 -29.48 -2.83
CA ASN A 1011 -31.40 -28.44 -3.74
C ASN A 1011 -32.91 -28.63 -3.98
N ARG A 1012 -33.73 -27.71 -3.46
CA ARG A 1012 -35.20 -27.73 -3.55
C ARG A 1012 -35.75 -26.79 -4.62
N SER A 1013 -34.87 -26.06 -5.33
CA SER A 1013 -35.29 -25.04 -6.29
C SER A 1013 -35.87 -25.62 -7.58
N GLY A 1014 -35.37 -26.80 -7.99
CA GLY A 1014 -35.70 -27.42 -9.28
C GLY A 1014 -34.97 -26.81 -10.48
N LEU A 1015 -34.00 -25.92 -10.25
CA LEU A 1015 -33.20 -25.27 -11.29
C LEU A 1015 -32.02 -26.16 -11.73
N SER A 1016 -31.63 -26.08 -13.01
CA SER A 1016 -30.59 -26.92 -13.61
C SER A 1016 -29.15 -26.46 -13.31
N LYS A 1017 -28.97 -25.15 -13.11
CA LYS A 1017 -27.69 -24.48 -12.81
C LYS A 1017 -27.92 -23.25 -11.93
N SER A 1018 -26.84 -22.63 -11.42
CA SER A 1018 -26.97 -21.46 -10.55
C SER A 1018 -27.65 -20.28 -11.25
N PRO A 1019 -28.68 -19.67 -10.63
CA PRO A 1019 -29.30 -18.44 -11.13
C PRO A 1019 -28.50 -17.18 -10.77
N VAL A 1020 -27.48 -17.26 -9.91
CA VAL A 1020 -26.77 -16.10 -9.34
C VAL A 1020 -26.20 -15.15 -10.40
N PRO A 1021 -25.49 -15.60 -11.46
CA PRO A 1021 -24.98 -14.69 -12.49
C PRO A 1021 -26.09 -13.91 -13.21
N CYS A 1022 -27.24 -14.54 -13.44
CA CYS A 1022 -28.42 -13.89 -14.01
C CYS A 1022 -29.03 -12.86 -13.05
N LEU A 1023 -29.14 -13.22 -11.76
CA LEU A 1023 -29.66 -12.33 -10.74
C LEU A 1023 -28.72 -11.15 -10.45
N LYS A 1024 -27.40 -11.32 -10.50
CA LYS A 1024 -26.46 -10.20 -10.39
C LYS A 1024 -26.81 -9.13 -11.43
N ILE A 1025 -26.98 -9.50 -12.69
CA ILE A 1025 -27.34 -8.57 -13.77
C ILE A 1025 -28.75 -7.99 -13.58
N LEU A 1026 -29.72 -8.82 -13.18
CA LEU A 1026 -31.09 -8.34 -12.92
C LEU A 1026 -31.10 -7.27 -11.85
N PHE A 1027 -30.38 -7.47 -10.76
CA PHE A 1027 -30.35 -6.53 -9.65
C PHE A 1027 -29.49 -5.32 -9.96
N THR A 1028 -28.24 -5.50 -10.40
CA THR A 1028 -27.33 -4.37 -10.65
C THR A 1028 -27.76 -3.59 -11.88
N ASN A 1029 -27.82 -4.21 -13.06
CA ASN A 1029 -27.92 -3.49 -14.33
C ASN A 1029 -29.37 -3.09 -14.66
N ILE A 1030 -30.33 -3.98 -14.36
CA ILE A 1030 -31.73 -3.81 -14.79
C ILE A 1030 -32.56 -3.07 -13.74
N ARG A 1031 -32.54 -3.51 -12.47
CA ARG A 1031 -33.41 -2.95 -11.42
C ARG A 1031 -32.81 -1.73 -10.74
N GLN A 1032 -31.49 -1.70 -10.57
CA GLN A 1032 -30.79 -0.63 -9.88
C GLN A 1032 -29.89 0.21 -10.81
N GLY A 1033 -29.99 0.09 -12.14
CA GLY A 1033 -29.33 1.02 -13.07
C GLY A 1033 -27.79 1.09 -12.97
N CYS A 1034 -27.14 -0.06 -12.73
CA CYS A 1034 -25.70 -0.25 -12.47
C CYS A 1034 -25.21 0.22 -11.09
N GLN A 1035 -26.09 0.35 -10.10
CA GLN A 1035 -25.72 0.66 -8.71
C GLN A 1035 -25.12 -0.53 -7.95
N SER A 1036 -24.36 -0.23 -6.89
CA SER A 1036 -23.65 -1.22 -6.09
C SER A 1036 -24.52 -1.80 -4.97
N ILE A 1037 -25.18 -2.92 -5.25
CA ILE A 1037 -26.02 -3.61 -4.25
C ILE A 1037 -25.25 -4.36 -3.16
N LYS A 1038 -23.91 -4.40 -3.19
CA LYS A 1038 -23.06 -5.31 -2.40
C LYS A 1038 -23.35 -5.30 -0.89
N LYS A 1039 -23.61 -4.12 -0.32
CA LYS A 1039 -23.85 -3.96 1.14
C LYS A 1039 -25.23 -4.41 1.60
N SER A 1040 -26.18 -4.59 0.68
CA SER A 1040 -27.51 -5.09 1.01
C SER A 1040 -27.51 -6.59 1.36
N HIS A 1041 -28.58 -7.07 1.97
CA HIS A 1041 -28.74 -8.52 2.21
C HIS A 1041 -28.66 -9.31 0.91
N MET A 1042 -29.35 -8.85 -0.15
CA MET A 1042 -29.30 -9.52 -1.45
C MET A 1042 -27.91 -9.47 -2.07
N GLY A 1043 -27.20 -8.34 -1.98
CA GLY A 1043 -25.83 -8.21 -2.46
C GLY A 1043 -24.90 -9.23 -1.82
N LYS A 1044 -24.88 -9.28 -0.48
CA LYS A 1044 -24.15 -10.28 0.30
C LYS A 1044 -24.47 -11.71 -0.15
N ILE A 1045 -25.76 -12.04 -0.33
CA ILE A 1045 -26.19 -13.37 -0.77
C ILE A 1045 -25.66 -13.73 -2.16
N LEU A 1046 -25.76 -12.80 -3.12
CA LEU A 1046 -25.29 -12.99 -4.50
C LEU A 1046 -23.76 -13.02 -4.60
N GLU A 1047 -23.04 -12.42 -3.67
CA GLU A 1047 -21.58 -12.54 -3.51
C GLU A 1047 -21.16 -13.80 -2.73
N GLY A 1048 -22.12 -14.65 -2.35
CA GLY A 1048 -21.85 -15.90 -1.66
C GLY A 1048 -21.59 -15.74 -0.15
N VAL A 1049 -21.81 -14.57 0.43
CA VAL A 1049 -21.67 -14.32 1.87
C VAL A 1049 -22.83 -14.98 2.62
N ARG A 1050 -22.53 -15.69 3.72
CA ARG A 1050 -23.56 -16.28 4.58
C ARG A 1050 -24.05 -15.25 5.59
N LEU A 1051 -25.37 -15.08 5.70
CA LEU A 1051 -25.98 -14.21 6.70
C LEU A 1051 -26.26 -14.99 7.99
N HIS A 1052 -26.17 -14.29 9.11
CA HIS A 1052 -26.39 -14.78 10.47
C HIS A 1052 -27.53 -14.02 11.16
N VAL A 1053 -28.11 -14.57 12.23
CA VAL A 1053 -29.22 -13.90 12.96
C VAL A 1053 -28.84 -12.48 13.42
N GLU A 1054 -27.56 -12.27 13.71
CA GLU A 1054 -26.98 -10.98 14.11
C GLU A 1054 -27.08 -9.91 13.03
N ASP A 1055 -27.14 -10.26 11.74
CA ASP A 1055 -27.34 -9.29 10.64
C ASP A 1055 -28.71 -8.57 10.72
N TRP A 1056 -29.62 -9.03 11.59
CA TRP A 1056 -30.91 -8.39 11.86
C TRP A 1056 -31.00 -7.77 13.27
N ALA A 1057 -29.94 -7.83 14.08
CA ALA A 1057 -29.95 -7.42 15.49
C ALA A 1057 -29.77 -5.90 15.72
N GLU A 1058 -29.44 -5.13 14.68
CA GLU A 1058 -29.27 -3.66 14.73
C GLU A 1058 -30.52 -2.86 14.27
N ARG A 1059 -31.74 -3.38 14.46
CA ARG A 1059 -32.98 -2.59 14.22
C ARG A 1059 -33.50 -1.91 15.46
#